data_AF-A0A8C9YNI0-F1
#
_entry.id   AF-A0A8C9YNI0-F1
#
_cell.length_a   1.000
_cell.length_b   1.000
_cell.length_c   1.000
_cell.angle_alpha   90.00
_cell.angle_beta   90.00
_cell.angle_gamma   90.00
#
_symmetry.space_group_name_H-M   'P 1'
#
loop_
_entity.id
_entity.type
_entity.pdbx_description
1 polymer ?
#
loop_
_entity_poly.entity_id
_entity_poly.type
_entity_poly.pdbx_seq_one_letter_code
_entity_poly.pdbx_strand_id
1 'polypeptide(L)'
;MQISSVNDVKIYNLSHGKSLPEWLSDRKKRQLQKKDVDIQRRIELIQDFEMPTVCTSIKVSRDGQFIMAAGTYKPRIRCYDTYQLSLKFERCLDSDIVAFDILSDDYSKLVFLHCDRYVEFHSQHGHYYKTRIPKFGRDFSYHYPSCDLFFVGTSSEVFRLNLEQGRFLNSLQTDAVENNVCDINPVHHLFATGTSEGRVECWDPRVRNRVGILDCALSSLTEGTEVQSLPSISALKFNGSLTMAVGTSTGQVLLYDLRSSQPLLVKDHFYNLPIKSLNFQDQMDLVVSADSKIIKLWNKDSGKVFSSIQPQTNINDVCIYPNSGENNFPNNIRYTSLIPFSVQVQEEIHRNFTKCKMSIRKGFIATISLSHLVGSSLLRAYMHGFFMDIRLYHKVKSLANPFAYEEYRKDKIRQKIEESRTQRVQVKKLPKVNKELALKLMEEGDDEAELASRKKKGKALPSVLGDDRFKVMFENPDYQVDEQCEEFRLLNPIVSKVGQKRKKKLRLLAQQADEDDEEPEGRASSEEESSDDDKSWVEEVREQRRLLWEEGRDRRRQERKQADRNTVLLEREQNGEETSNMAESKKTSQPQYYQIKAGEEFRSFNDMARKQRLQKASLEDRLKLEEHSGTSHMVDTAVGSKQLSFTLKKVNCVFTILFLQ
;
A
#
# COMPACT_ATOMS: atom_id res chain seq x y z
N MET A 1 -13.34 12.03 8.42
CA MET A 1 -13.97 12.39 9.71
C MET A 1 -14.94 13.54 9.51
N GLN A 2 -16.22 13.31 9.77
CA GLN A 2 -17.27 14.33 9.79
C GLN A 2 -17.64 14.60 11.26
N ILE A 3 -17.90 15.86 11.58
CA ILE A 3 -18.41 16.29 12.89
C ILE A 3 -19.83 16.80 12.68
N SER A 4 -20.78 16.29 13.44
CA SER A 4 -22.13 16.86 13.55
C SER A 4 -22.40 17.25 15.01
N SER A 5 -23.21 18.28 15.21
CA SER A 5 -23.63 18.73 16.53
C SER A 5 -25.15 18.70 16.62
N VAL A 6 -25.68 17.94 17.57
CA VAL A 6 -27.13 17.80 17.81
C VAL A 6 -27.34 17.89 19.32
N ASN A 7 -28.28 18.75 19.77
CA ASN A 7 -28.54 19.01 21.19
C ASN A 7 -27.27 19.40 21.98
N ASP A 8 -26.41 20.23 21.39
CA ASP A 8 -25.06 20.60 21.89
C ASP A 8 -24.07 19.44 22.08
N VAL A 9 -24.45 18.20 21.72
CA VAL A 9 -23.58 17.02 21.71
C VAL A 9 -22.83 16.93 20.38
N LYS A 10 -21.49 16.85 20.44
CA LYS A 10 -20.63 16.63 19.27
C LYS A 10 -20.49 15.14 18.95
N ILE A 11 -21.01 14.75 17.79
CA ILE A 11 -20.99 13.41 17.23
C ILE A 11 -19.84 13.31 16.22
N TYR A 12 -19.06 12.22 16.27
CA TYR A 12 -17.79 12.08 15.56
C TYR A 12 -17.79 10.88 14.62
N ASN A 13 -18.23 11.07 13.38
CA ASN A 13 -18.18 10.02 12.36
C ASN A 13 -16.76 9.90 11.78
N LEU A 14 -16.03 8.88 12.22
CA LEU A 14 -14.64 8.65 11.82
C LEU A 14 -14.52 8.05 10.42
N SER A 15 -15.36 7.06 10.10
CA SER A 15 -15.38 6.36 8.81
C SER A 15 -15.99 7.17 7.66
N HIS A 16 -16.49 8.39 7.92
CA HIS A 16 -17.06 9.25 6.88
C HIS A 16 -16.06 9.60 5.77
N GLY A 17 -16.39 9.16 4.55
CA GLY A 17 -15.72 9.45 3.29
C GLY A 17 -16.12 8.43 2.22
N LYS A 18 -15.83 8.71 0.94
CA LYS A 18 -15.94 7.70 -0.12
C LYS A 18 -14.78 6.71 0.04
N SER A 19 -15.07 5.42 0.16
CA SER A 19 -14.05 4.38 0.08
C SER A 19 -13.37 4.41 -1.29
N LEU A 20 -12.06 4.17 -1.32
CA LEU A 20 -11.33 3.99 -2.58
C LEU A 20 -11.59 2.55 -3.07
N PRO A 21 -12.11 2.35 -4.29
CA PRO A 21 -12.44 1.01 -4.76
C PRO A 21 -11.24 0.06 -4.71
N GLU A 22 -11.47 -1.18 -4.27
CA GLU A 22 -10.42 -2.20 -4.11
C GLU A 22 -9.63 -2.42 -5.41
N TRP A 23 -10.33 -2.45 -6.56
CA TRP A 23 -9.75 -2.60 -7.91
C TRP A 23 -8.80 -1.47 -8.34
N LEU A 24 -8.77 -0.34 -7.62
CA LEU A 24 -7.91 0.78 -7.95
C LEU A 24 -6.46 0.48 -7.54
N SER A 25 -5.54 0.47 -8.52
CA SER A 25 -4.12 0.19 -8.23
C SER A 25 -3.50 1.21 -7.28
N ASP A 26 -2.55 0.77 -6.45
CA ASP A 26 -1.90 1.61 -5.42
C ASP A 26 -1.25 2.87 -5.99
N ARG A 27 -0.73 2.81 -7.23
CA ARG A 27 -0.20 3.99 -7.92
C ARG A 27 -1.29 5.04 -8.15
N LYS A 28 -2.52 4.63 -8.49
CA LYS A 28 -3.67 5.52 -8.64
C LYS A 28 -4.20 5.96 -7.26
N LYS A 29 -4.29 5.08 -6.26
CA LYS A 29 -4.63 5.45 -4.86
C LYS A 29 -3.70 6.55 -4.34
N ARG A 30 -2.38 6.41 -4.50
CA ARG A 30 -1.36 7.42 -4.15
C ARG A 30 -1.43 8.70 -4.98
N GLN A 31 -1.91 8.64 -6.23
CA GLN A 31 -2.17 9.83 -7.05
C GLN A 31 -3.42 10.58 -6.59
N LEU A 32 -4.49 9.88 -6.19
CA LEU A 32 -5.68 10.51 -5.61
C LEU A 32 -5.38 11.13 -4.24
N GLN A 33 -4.63 10.45 -3.36
CA GLN A 33 -4.14 11.03 -2.09
C GLN A 33 -3.31 12.32 -2.26
N LYS A 34 -2.73 12.56 -3.45
CA LYS A 34 -2.00 13.81 -3.78
C LYS A 34 -2.89 14.90 -4.38
N LYS A 35 -4.05 14.53 -4.93
CA LYS A 35 -5.02 15.46 -5.55
C LYS A 35 -6.09 15.89 -4.56
N ASP A 36 -6.64 14.94 -3.83
CA ASP A 36 -7.85 15.10 -3.03
C ASP A 36 -7.46 15.22 -1.54
N VAL A 37 -7.61 16.43 -1.01
CA VAL A 37 -7.28 16.75 0.38
C VAL A 37 -8.12 15.94 1.38
N ASP A 38 -9.35 15.59 1.03
CA ASP A 38 -10.23 14.78 1.89
C ASP A 38 -9.76 13.33 2.03
N ILE A 39 -9.17 12.77 0.96
CA ILE A 39 -8.55 11.43 0.98
C ILE A 39 -7.24 11.50 1.78
N GLN A 40 -6.45 12.56 1.60
CA GLN A 40 -5.23 12.79 2.38
C GLN A 40 -5.50 12.97 3.89
N ARG A 41 -6.66 13.53 4.25
CA ARG A 41 -7.11 13.75 5.63
C ARG A 41 -8.07 12.67 6.14
N ARG A 42 -8.30 11.58 5.39
CA ARG A 42 -9.07 10.43 5.86
C ARG A 42 -8.33 9.80 7.04
N ILE A 43 -9.07 9.50 8.10
CA ILE A 43 -8.58 8.78 9.27
C ILE A 43 -9.29 7.43 9.24
N GLU A 44 -8.54 6.36 9.07
CA GLU A 44 -9.00 4.98 9.22
C GLU A 44 -8.49 4.50 10.58
N LEU A 45 -9.39 4.10 11.48
CA LEU A 45 -9.00 3.55 12.79
C LEU A 45 -8.57 2.10 12.67
N ILE A 46 -9.41 1.28 12.05
CA ILE A 46 -9.17 -0.12 11.76
C ILE A 46 -8.91 -0.22 10.26
N GLN A 47 -7.80 -0.83 9.88
CA GLN A 47 -7.43 -1.07 8.50
C GLN A 47 -8.45 -1.99 7.81
N ASP A 48 -8.83 -1.64 6.57
CA ASP A 48 -9.75 -2.42 5.74
C ASP A 48 -11.12 -2.71 6.40
N PHE A 49 -11.56 -1.80 7.28
CA PHE A 49 -12.89 -1.81 7.92
C PHE A 49 -13.99 -1.31 6.98
N GLU A 50 -14.15 -2.01 5.87
CA GLU A 50 -15.20 -1.82 4.88
C GLU A 50 -15.71 -3.16 4.37
N MET A 51 -16.89 -3.15 3.74
CA MET A 51 -17.45 -4.30 3.01
C MET A 51 -17.65 -3.90 1.55
N PRO A 52 -17.47 -4.82 0.58
CA PRO A 52 -17.54 -4.49 -0.85
C PRO A 52 -18.93 -4.04 -1.32
N THR A 53 -19.99 -4.40 -0.61
CA THR A 53 -21.39 -4.03 -0.93
C THR A 53 -22.16 -3.53 0.28
N VAL A 54 -22.55 -4.45 1.17
CA VAL A 54 -23.44 -4.21 2.30
C VAL A 54 -22.99 -5.08 3.47
N CYS A 55 -22.99 -4.51 4.66
CA CYS A 55 -22.88 -5.26 5.92
C CYS A 55 -24.29 -5.58 6.43
N THR A 56 -24.56 -6.85 6.78
CA THR A 56 -25.87 -7.28 7.31
C THR A 56 -25.94 -7.05 8.82
N SER A 57 -24.98 -7.61 9.56
CA SER A 57 -24.89 -7.55 11.02
C SER A 57 -23.45 -7.39 11.51
N ILE A 58 -23.30 -6.79 12.69
CA ILE A 58 -22.02 -6.52 13.35
C ILE A 58 -22.13 -6.91 14.82
N LYS A 59 -21.14 -7.65 15.34
CA LYS A 59 -21.05 -7.96 16.78
C LYS A 59 -19.62 -7.75 17.29
N VAL A 60 -19.52 -7.32 18.55
CA VAL A 60 -18.26 -7.25 19.30
C VAL A 60 -18.18 -8.46 20.23
N SER A 61 -17.00 -9.03 20.41
CA SER A 61 -16.76 -10.09 21.39
C SER A 61 -16.92 -9.56 22.81
N ARG A 62 -17.20 -10.44 23.79
CA ARG A 62 -17.49 -10.00 25.16
C ARG A 62 -16.28 -9.34 25.82
N ASP A 63 -15.09 -9.83 25.50
CA ASP A 63 -13.80 -9.26 25.91
C ASP A 63 -13.47 -7.94 25.20
N GLY A 64 -14.30 -7.47 24.27
CA GLY A 64 -14.07 -6.27 23.47
C GLY A 64 -12.96 -6.38 22.43
N GLN A 65 -12.12 -7.42 22.45
CA GLN A 65 -10.96 -7.52 21.55
C GLN A 65 -11.35 -7.68 20.08
N PHE A 66 -12.40 -8.44 19.76
CA PHE A 66 -12.73 -8.79 18.37
C PHE A 66 -14.03 -8.13 17.90
N ILE A 67 -13.98 -7.55 16.70
CA ILE A 67 -15.17 -7.05 15.99
C ILE A 67 -15.43 -7.98 14.81
N MET A 68 -16.66 -8.42 14.66
CA MET A 68 -17.10 -9.29 13.58
C MET A 68 -18.16 -8.61 12.74
N ALA A 69 -18.00 -8.66 11.42
CA ALA A 69 -18.91 -8.01 10.46
C ALA A 69 -19.23 -8.97 9.32
N ALA A 70 -20.53 -9.21 9.09
CA ALA A 70 -21.05 -10.07 8.03
C ALA A 70 -21.38 -9.26 6.76
N GLY A 71 -21.02 -9.75 5.58
CA GLY A 71 -21.25 -9.08 4.30
C GLY A 71 -21.75 -10.00 3.19
N THR A 72 -22.48 -9.45 2.23
CA THR A 72 -23.27 -10.22 1.25
C THR A 72 -22.51 -10.63 -0.03
N TYR A 73 -21.63 -9.77 -0.56
CA TYR A 73 -21.02 -10.03 -1.87
C TYR A 73 -19.89 -11.05 -1.81
N LYS A 74 -20.18 -12.27 -2.31
CA LYS A 74 -19.60 -13.53 -1.81
C LYS A 74 -19.81 -13.58 -0.30
N PRO A 75 -20.85 -14.26 0.22
CA PRO A 75 -21.21 -14.26 1.63
C PRO A 75 -19.96 -14.46 2.48
N ARG A 76 -19.63 -13.49 3.33
CA ARG A 76 -18.35 -13.48 4.04
C ARG A 76 -18.47 -12.89 5.43
N ILE A 77 -17.62 -13.37 6.32
CA ILE A 77 -17.44 -12.86 7.66
C ILE A 77 -16.00 -12.34 7.79
N ARG A 78 -15.86 -11.07 8.18
CA ARG A 78 -14.57 -10.46 8.54
C ARG A 78 -14.46 -10.37 10.04
N CYS A 79 -13.34 -10.82 10.59
CA CYS A 79 -12.97 -10.66 11.99
C CYS A 79 -11.80 -9.66 12.08
N TYR A 80 -12.00 -8.59 12.84
CA TYR A 80 -11.03 -7.52 13.08
C TYR A 80 -10.52 -7.62 14.51
N ASP A 81 -9.21 -7.45 14.69
CA ASP A 81 -8.57 -7.39 16.01
C ASP A 81 -8.42 -5.91 16.40
N THR A 82 -9.09 -5.48 17.48
CA THR A 82 -9.05 -4.08 17.93
C THR A 82 -7.70 -3.68 18.51
N TYR A 83 -6.91 -4.64 19.02
CA TYR A 83 -5.57 -4.36 19.54
C TYR A 83 -4.56 -4.12 18.42
N GLN A 84 -4.68 -4.88 17.32
CA GLN A 84 -3.82 -4.72 16.13
C GLN A 84 -4.36 -3.71 15.12
N LEU A 85 -5.60 -3.24 15.30
CA LEU A 85 -6.32 -2.31 14.41
C LEU A 85 -6.39 -2.79 12.96
N SER A 86 -6.53 -4.10 12.76
CA SER A 86 -6.43 -4.73 11.43
C SER A 86 -7.39 -5.91 11.27
N LEU A 87 -7.61 -6.32 10.01
CA LEU A 87 -8.30 -7.56 9.68
C LEU A 87 -7.47 -8.77 10.14
N LYS A 88 -8.04 -9.59 11.03
CA LYS A 88 -7.42 -10.84 11.52
C LYS A 88 -7.62 -12.00 10.55
N PHE A 89 -8.84 -12.16 10.04
CA PHE A 89 -9.15 -13.09 8.95
C PHE A 89 -10.46 -12.71 8.25
N GLU A 90 -10.61 -13.22 7.04
CA GLU A 90 -11.87 -13.29 6.30
C GLU A 90 -12.20 -14.76 6.00
N ARG A 91 -13.47 -15.15 6.13
CA ARG A 91 -13.98 -16.45 5.65
C ARG A 91 -15.14 -16.20 4.70
N CYS A 92 -15.14 -16.87 3.55
CA CYS A 92 -16.33 -17.00 2.71
C CYS A 92 -17.24 -18.12 3.24
N LEU A 93 -18.53 -18.01 2.95
CA LEU A 93 -19.61 -18.91 3.37
C LEU A 93 -20.44 -19.29 2.14
N ASP A 94 -21.19 -20.39 2.23
CA ASP A 94 -22.01 -20.90 1.11
C ASP A 94 -23.20 -19.98 0.78
N SER A 95 -23.83 -19.40 1.80
CA SER A 95 -25.01 -18.54 1.67
C SER A 95 -25.06 -17.42 2.70
N ASP A 96 -25.89 -16.41 2.44
CA ASP A 96 -26.01 -15.21 3.27
C ASP A 96 -26.40 -15.52 4.73
N ILE A 97 -25.81 -14.74 5.64
CA ILE A 97 -26.09 -14.78 7.08
C ILE A 97 -27.31 -13.90 7.37
N VAL A 98 -28.32 -14.47 8.04
CA VAL A 98 -29.44 -13.73 8.64
C VAL A 98 -28.99 -13.13 9.98
N ALA A 99 -28.56 -14.00 10.89
CA ALA A 99 -28.03 -13.65 12.22
C ALA A 99 -26.79 -14.50 12.52
N PHE A 100 -25.91 -14.00 13.38
CA PHE A 100 -24.79 -14.78 13.92
C PHE A 100 -24.54 -14.41 15.37
N ASP A 101 -23.84 -15.26 16.11
CA ASP A 101 -23.45 -14.97 17.49
C ASP A 101 -22.10 -15.58 17.87
N ILE A 102 -21.48 -14.99 18.89
CA ILE A 102 -20.18 -15.40 19.43
C ILE A 102 -20.44 -16.16 20.73
N LEU A 103 -20.16 -17.47 20.75
CA LEU A 103 -20.50 -18.34 21.89
C LEU A 103 -19.49 -18.25 23.04
N SER A 104 -18.23 -18.00 22.68
CA SER A 104 -17.13 -17.79 23.62
C SER A 104 -16.99 -16.29 23.90
N ASP A 105 -16.23 -15.93 24.93
CA ASP A 105 -15.94 -14.52 25.19
C ASP A 105 -15.02 -13.92 24.10
N ASP A 106 -14.15 -14.79 23.55
CA ASP A 106 -13.36 -14.72 22.31
C ASP A 106 -14.14 -15.01 21.00
N TYR A 107 -13.53 -14.68 19.85
CA TYR A 107 -13.97 -15.15 18.50
C TYR A 107 -13.88 -16.68 18.26
N SER A 108 -13.53 -17.47 19.28
CA SER A 108 -13.06 -18.85 19.13
C SER A 108 -14.13 -19.84 18.66
N LYS A 109 -15.39 -19.58 19.01
CA LYS A 109 -16.58 -20.39 18.71
C LYS A 109 -17.69 -19.48 18.21
N LEU A 110 -18.20 -19.76 17.03
CA LEU A 110 -19.12 -18.90 16.29
C LEU A 110 -20.27 -19.72 15.73
N VAL A 111 -21.46 -19.12 15.68
CA VAL A 111 -22.67 -19.71 15.07
C VAL A 111 -23.24 -18.77 14.03
N PHE A 112 -23.50 -19.29 12.84
CA PHE A 112 -24.13 -18.56 11.74
C PHE A 112 -25.48 -19.20 11.41
N LEU A 113 -26.55 -18.40 11.39
CA LEU A 113 -27.86 -18.78 10.89
C LEU A 113 -27.99 -18.27 9.45
N HIS A 114 -28.09 -19.20 8.50
CA HIS A 114 -28.15 -18.88 7.08
C HIS A 114 -29.59 -18.80 6.56
N CYS A 115 -29.77 -18.05 5.47
CA CYS A 115 -31.04 -17.95 4.75
C CYS A 115 -31.62 -19.33 4.36
N ASP A 116 -30.77 -20.32 4.09
CA ASP A 116 -31.17 -21.65 3.59
C ASP A 116 -31.66 -22.64 4.68
N ARG A 117 -31.95 -22.15 5.89
CA ARG A 117 -32.28 -22.95 7.11
C ARG A 117 -31.13 -23.76 7.67
N TYR A 118 -29.90 -23.51 7.20
CA TYR A 118 -28.71 -24.14 7.77
C TYR A 118 -28.15 -23.29 8.91
N VAL A 119 -27.60 -23.98 9.91
CA VAL A 119 -26.80 -23.40 10.98
C VAL A 119 -25.39 -23.95 10.86
N GLU A 120 -24.42 -23.05 10.68
CA GLU A 120 -23.00 -23.38 10.59
C GLU A 120 -22.29 -23.02 11.90
N PHE A 121 -21.58 -24.02 12.43
CA PHE A 121 -20.72 -23.91 13.59
C PHE A 121 -19.29 -23.72 13.13
N HIS A 122 -18.64 -22.66 13.59
CA HIS A 122 -17.28 -22.30 13.25
C HIS A 122 -16.40 -22.32 14.50
N SER A 123 -15.21 -22.89 14.36
CA SER A 123 -14.13 -22.85 15.36
C SER A 123 -13.00 -21.92 14.92
N GLN A 124 -11.96 -21.76 15.75
CA GLN A 124 -10.72 -21.08 15.38
C GLN A 124 -10.12 -21.64 14.07
N HIS A 125 -10.18 -22.95 13.85
CA HIS A 125 -9.59 -23.61 12.67
C HIS A 125 -10.39 -23.44 11.37
N GLY A 126 -11.68 -23.07 11.44
CA GLY A 126 -12.53 -22.95 10.26
C GLY A 126 -13.96 -23.41 10.52
N HIS A 127 -14.64 -23.85 9.45
CA HIS A 127 -15.92 -24.55 9.54
C HIS A 127 -15.77 -25.86 10.33
N TYR A 128 -16.63 -26.06 11.33
CA TYR A 128 -16.65 -27.25 12.17
C TYR A 128 -17.80 -28.18 11.80
N TYR A 129 -19.04 -27.68 11.75
CA TYR A 129 -20.22 -28.51 11.52
C TYR A 129 -21.39 -27.71 10.94
N LYS A 130 -22.27 -28.36 10.16
CA LYS A 130 -23.44 -27.75 9.51
C LYS A 130 -24.67 -28.58 9.81
N THR A 131 -25.70 -27.96 10.39
CA THR A 131 -27.00 -28.59 10.71
C THR A 131 -28.14 -27.88 9.99
N ARG A 132 -29.31 -28.51 9.89
CA ARG A 132 -30.48 -27.92 9.25
C ARG A 132 -31.65 -27.83 10.24
N ILE A 133 -32.30 -26.68 10.27
CA ILE A 133 -33.53 -26.43 11.02
C ILE A 133 -34.76 -26.74 10.13
N PRO A 134 -35.89 -27.23 10.68
CA PRO A 134 -37.07 -27.55 9.88
C PRO A 134 -37.66 -26.35 9.10
N LYS A 135 -37.67 -25.16 9.70
CA LYS A 135 -38.28 -23.92 9.17
C LYS A 135 -37.24 -22.81 9.00
N PHE A 136 -37.62 -21.68 8.39
CA PHE A 136 -36.75 -20.53 8.20
C PHE A 136 -36.58 -19.77 9.51
N GLY A 137 -35.34 -19.65 9.97
CA GLY A 137 -34.99 -18.81 11.11
C GLY A 137 -34.87 -17.35 10.70
N ARG A 138 -35.32 -16.46 11.58
CA ARG A 138 -35.13 -15.00 11.53
C ARG A 138 -34.09 -14.54 12.53
N ASP A 139 -34.04 -15.18 13.70
CA ASP A 139 -33.14 -14.81 14.79
C ASP A 139 -32.85 -16.02 15.69
N PHE A 140 -31.82 -15.92 16.53
CA PHE A 140 -31.52 -16.92 17.55
C PHE A 140 -30.76 -16.33 18.74
N SER A 141 -30.90 -16.97 19.90
CA SER A 141 -30.19 -16.58 21.13
C SER A 141 -29.56 -17.79 21.83
N TYR A 142 -28.41 -17.58 22.46
CA TYR A 142 -27.63 -18.62 23.15
C TYR A 142 -27.79 -18.56 24.67
N HIS A 143 -28.33 -19.63 25.24
CA HIS A 143 -28.45 -19.81 26.68
C HIS A 143 -27.17 -20.44 27.25
N TYR A 144 -26.26 -19.58 27.72
CA TYR A 144 -24.96 -19.97 28.27
C TYR A 144 -25.03 -21.07 29.36
N PRO A 145 -25.94 -21.04 30.36
CA PRO A 145 -25.91 -22.01 31.45
C PRO A 145 -26.30 -23.46 31.10
N SER A 146 -27.07 -23.71 30.04
CA SER A 146 -27.45 -25.07 29.60
C SER A 146 -26.91 -25.45 28.22
N CYS A 147 -26.09 -24.57 27.63
CA CYS A 147 -25.59 -24.71 26.26
C CYS A 147 -26.68 -24.91 25.19
N ASP A 148 -27.88 -24.36 25.39
CA ASP A 148 -28.99 -24.43 24.42
C ASP A 148 -28.99 -23.22 23.47
N LEU A 149 -29.12 -23.47 22.17
CA LEU A 149 -29.49 -22.46 21.18
C LEU A 149 -31.00 -22.48 20.94
N PHE A 150 -31.62 -21.31 21.01
CA PHE A 150 -33.04 -21.11 20.73
C PHE A 150 -33.19 -20.41 19.38
N PHE A 151 -33.82 -21.07 18.41
CA PHE A 151 -34.05 -20.54 17.06
C PHE A 151 -35.50 -20.13 16.86
N VAL A 152 -35.67 -18.92 16.33
CA VAL A 152 -36.95 -18.23 16.12
C VAL A 152 -37.12 -17.91 14.64
N GLY A 153 -38.35 -17.95 14.11
CA GLY A 153 -38.60 -17.59 12.71
C GLY A 153 -40.03 -17.85 12.21
N THR A 154 -40.17 -18.40 10.99
CA THR A 154 -41.45 -18.61 10.30
C THR A 154 -42.24 -19.81 10.85
N SER A 155 -42.40 -19.87 12.17
CA SER A 155 -43.13 -20.92 12.89
C SER A 155 -43.54 -20.47 14.29
N SER A 156 -44.64 -21.05 14.76
CA SER A 156 -45.10 -21.02 16.16
C SER A 156 -44.20 -21.83 17.10
N GLU A 157 -43.40 -22.74 16.55
CA GLU A 157 -42.38 -23.50 17.29
C GLU A 157 -41.06 -22.73 17.36
N VAL A 158 -40.49 -22.66 18.57
CA VAL A 158 -39.09 -22.28 18.81
C VAL A 158 -38.25 -23.55 18.90
N PHE A 159 -37.31 -23.73 17.99
CA PHE A 159 -36.45 -24.92 17.97
C PHE A 159 -35.29 -24.77 18.95
N ARG A 160 -35.01 -25.83 19.71
CA ARG A 160 -33.94 -25.86 20.70
C ARG A 160 -32.86 -26.86 20.30
N LEU A 161 -31.62 -26.43 20.17
CA LEU A 161 -30.47 -27.28 19.88
C LEU A 161 -29.50 -27.23 21.05
N ASN A 162 -29.34 -28.34 21.76
CA ASN A 162 -28.38 -28.43 22.86
C ASN A 162 -26.98 -28.75 22.30
N LEU A 163 -26.02 -27.86 22.56
CA LEU A 163 -24.65 -27.99 22.04
C LEU A 163 -23.77 -28.97 22.81
N GLU A 164 -24.11 -29.29 24.06
CA GLU A 164 -23.41 -30.30 24.86
C GLU A 164 -23.81 -31.72 24.43
N GLN A 165 -25.11 -31.94 24.21
CA GLN A 165 -25.68 -33.23 23.80
C GLN A 165 -25.70 -33.43 22.27
N GLY A 166 -25.46 -32.37 21.48
CA GLY A 166 -25.45 -32.41 20.01
C GLY A 166 -26.79 -32.76 19.37
N ARG A 167 -27.92 -32.53 20.06
CA ARG A 167 -29.27 -32.93 19.59
C ARG A 167 -30.29 -31.80 19.73
N PHE A 168 -31.28 -31.83 18.85
CA PHE A 168 -32.49 -31.03 19.03
C PHE A 168 -33.28 -31.56 20.24
N LEU A 169 -33.70 -30.65 21.11
CA LEU A 169 -34.68 -30.89 22.17
C LEU A 169 -36.08 -30.56 21.62
N ASN A 170 -37.12 -31.00 22.32
CA ASN A 170 -38.50 -30.65 21.99
C ASN A 170 -38.63 -29.12 21.82
N SER A 171 -39.31 -28.67 20.77
CA SER A 171 -39.61 -27.26 20.54
C SER A 171 -40.46 -26.65 21.67
N LEU A 172 -40.39 -25.34 21.84
CA LEU A 172 -41.35 -24.60 22.65
C LEU A 172 -42.50 -24.14 21.74
N GLN A 173 -43.73 -24.42 22.13
CA GLN A 173 -44.93 -24.08 21.36
C GLN A 173 -45.46 -22.71 21.79
N THR A 174 -45.27 -21.69 20.97
CA THR A 174 -45.88 -20.35 21.17
C THR A 174 -47.29 -20.28 20.57
N ASP A 175 -48.10 -19.30 21.00
CA ASP A 175 -49.47 -19.12 20.51
C ASP A 175 -49.51 -18.43 19.14
N ALA A 176 -48.49 -17.66 18.80
CA ALA A 176 -48.43 -16.88 17.57
C ALA A 176 -48.03 -17.71 16.35
N VAL A 177 -48.43 -17.27 15.16
CA VAL A 177 -48.10 -17.96 13.89
C VAL A 177 -46.61 -17.89 13.55
N GLU A 178 -45.97 -16.75 13.83
CA GLU A 178 -44.55 -16.51 13.52
C GLU A 178 -43.87 -15.65 14.59
N ASN A 179 -42.60 -15.96 14.85
CA ASN A 179 -41.75 -15.26 15.79
C ASN A 179 -40.61 -14.57 15.03
N ASN A 180 -40.31 -13.31 15.38
CA ASN A 180 -39.39 -12.47 14.62
C ASN A 180 -38.01 -12.36 15.27
N VAL A 181 -37.98 -12.14 16.59
CA VAL A 181 -36.78 -11.80 17.37
C VAL A 181 -36.80 -12.53 18.70
N CYS A 182 -35.63 -12.83 19.25
CA CYS A 182 -35.49 -13.32 20.61
C CYS A 182 -34.28 -12.75 21.35
N ASP A 183 -34.40 -12.65 22.66
CA ASP A 183 -33.27 -12.34 23.54
C ASP A 183 -33.37 -13.17 24.83
N ILE A 184 -32.24 -13.32 25.52
CA ILE A 184 -32.15 -13.99 26.81
C ILE A 184 -31.65 -12.99 27.83
N ASN A 185 -32.33 -12.89 28.96
CA ASN A 185 -31.88 -12.00 30.03
C ASN A 185 -30.52 -12.48 30.59
N PRO A 186 -29.49 -11.61 30.67
CA PRO A 186 -28.15 -12.03 31.11
C PRO A 186 -28.07 -12.43 32.58
N VAL A 187 -29.00 -11.97 33.44
CA VAL A 187 -28.97 -12.20 34.89
C VAL A 187 -29.80 -13.40 35.32
N HIS A 188 -31.07 -13.47 34.88
CA HIS A 188 -32.00 -14.52 35.30
C HIS A 188 -32.36 -15.52 34.20
N HIS A 189 -31.83 -15.32 32.99
CA HIS A 189 -31.93 -16.25 31.86
C HIS A 189 -33.35 -16.62 31.41
N LEU A 190 -34.30 -15.71 31.61
CA LEU A 190 -35.60 -15.77 30.95
C LEU A 190 -35.38 -15.57 29.45
N PHE A 191 -35.95 -16.46 28.65
CA PHE A 191 -36.00 -16.36 27.20
C PHE A 191 -37.26 -15.59 26.80
N ALA A 192 -37.15 -14.59 25.92
CA ALA A 192 -38.30 -13.86 25.40
C ALA A 192 -38.31 -13.85 23.88
N THR A 193 -39.50 -14.00 23.30
CA THR A 193 -39.72 -13.99 21.84
C THR A 193 -40.74 -12.93 21.45
N GLY A 194 -40.37 -12.07 20.51
CA GLY A 194 -41.27 -11.12 19.88
C GLY A 194 -42.04 -11.76 18.73
N THR A 195 -43.37 -11.75 18.80
CA THR A 195 -44.27 -12.34 17.79
C THR A 195 -44.61 -11.35 16.68
N SER A 196 -45.05 -11.87 15.53
CA SER A 196 -45.60 -11.06 14.44
C SER A 196 -46.90 -10.33 14.80
N GLU A 197 -47.61 -10.80 15.83
CA GLU A 197 -48.89 -10.26 16.29
C GLU A 197 -48.75 -9.11 17.32
N GLY A 198 -47.51 -8.70 17.63
CA GLY A 198 -47.25 -7.62 18.59
C GLY A 198 -47.27 -8.07 20.06
N ARG A 199 -47.18 -9.37 20.32
CA ARG A 199 -47.10 -9.96 21.67
C ARG A 199 -45.67 -10.42 21.99
N VAL A 200 -45.16 -10.18 23.19
CA VAL A 200 -43.92 -10.81 23.69
C VAL A 200 -44.31 -12.02 24.54
N GLU A 201 -43.79 -13.19 24.21
CA GLU A 201 -43.92 -14.39 25.05
C GLU A 201 -42.63 -14.63 25.84
N CYS A 202 -42.76 -14.82 27.15
CA CYS A 202 -41.66 -15.06 28.07
C CYS A 202 -41.67 -16.50 28.59
N TRP A 203 -40.52 -17.17 28.52
CA TRP A 203 -40.34 -18.59 28.82
C TRP A 203 -39.15 -18.81 29.75
N ASP A 204 -39.30 -19.66 30.76
CA ASP A 204 -38.18 -20.12 31.60
C ASP A 204 -37.63 -21.45 31.02
N PRO A 205 -36.36 -21.52 30.59
CA PRO A 205 -35.72 -22.75 30.13
C PRO A 205 -35.83 -23.94 31.10
N ARG A 206 -35.92 -23.67 32.41
CA ARG A 206 -35.99 -24.66 33.49
C ARG A 206 -37.38 -25.31 33.56
N VAL A 207 -38.42 -24.48 33.55
CA VAL A 207 -39.83 -24.93 33.64
C VAL A 207 -40.31 -25.48 32.28
N ARG A 208 -39.74 -24.99 31.17
CA ARG A 208 -40.08 -25.37 29.78
C ARG A 208 -41.51 -25.04 29.35
N ASN A 209 -42.25 -24.32 30.19
CA ASN A 209 -43.56 -23.73 29.90
C ASN A 209 -43.43 -22.21 29.78
N ARG A 210 -44.41 -21.59 29.13
CA ARG A 210 -44.55 -20.13 29.10
C ARG A 210 -44.85 -19.61 30.50
N VAL A 211 -44.14 -18.55 30.89
CA VAL A 211 -44.26 -17.88 32.19
C VAL A 211 -45.20 -16.67 32.07
N GLY A 212 -45.16 -15.95 30.94
CA GLY A 212 -45.99 -14.77 30.74
C GLY A 212 -46.16 -14.40 29.27
N ILE A 213 -47.20 -13.60 29.00
CA ILE A 213 -47.47 -12.96 27.72
C ILE A 213 -47.62 -11.46 28.01
N LEU A 214 -46.98 -10.62 27.22
CA LEU A 214 -47.10 -9.17 27.26
C LEU A 214 -47.64 -8.69 25.92
N ASP A 215 -48.85 -8.11 25.90
CA ASP A 215 -49.40 -7.48 24.71
C ASP A 215 -48.78 -6.08 24.53
N CYS A 216 -47.92 -5.94 23.53
CA CYS A 216 -47.28 -4.67 23.20
C CYS A 216 -48.05 -3.91 22.11
N ALA A 217 -48.97 -4.57 21.40
CA ALA A 217 -49.68 -3.96 20.28
C ALA A 217 -50.56 -2.83 20.77
N LEU A 218 -51.43 -3.09 21.77
CA LEU A 218 -52.34 -2.10 22.35
C LEU A 218 -51.59 -0.87 22.88
N SER A 219 -50.48 -1.08 23.59
CA SER A 219 -49.63 -0.04 24.19
C SER A 219 -48.91 0.86 23.17
N SER A 220 -48.88 0.47 21.89
CA SER A 220 -48.23 1.21 20.80
C SER A 220 -49.18 2.13 20.00
N LEU A 221 -50.50 1.92 20.11
CA LEU A 221 -51.47 2.82 19.49
C LEU A 221 -51.58 4.12 20.31
N THR A 222 -50.79 5.12 19.92
CA THR A 222 -50.99 6.50 20.41
C THR A 222 -52.24 7.08 19.74
N GLU A 223 -53.02 7.86 20.49
CA GLU A 223 -54.22 8.52 19.97
C GLU A 223 -53.88 9.37 18.73
N GLY A 224 -54.47 9.02 17.57
CA GLY A 224 -54.23 9.69 16.29
C GLY A 224 -53.33 8.95 15.29
N THR A 225 -52.78 7.78 15.63
CA THR A 225 -52.02 6.96 14.65
C THR A 225 -52.95 6.08 13.80
N GLU A 226 -53.03 6.34 12.49
CA GLU A 226 -53.76 5.46 11.54
C GLU A 226 -52.96 4.17 11.29
N VAL A 227 -53.28 3.11 12.03
CA VAL A 227 -52.60 1.81 11.94
C VAL A 227 -53.24 0.93 10.87
N GLN A 228 -52.53 0.72 9.74
CA GLN A 228 -52.98 -0.13 8.63
C GLN A 228 -52.88 -1.64 8.93
N SER A 229 -52.02 -2.05 9.87
CA SER A 229 -51.79 -3.45 10.26
C SER A 229 -51.28 -3.54 11.70
N LEU A 230 -51.55 -4.64 12.39
CA LEU A 230 -51.07 -4.84 13.77
C LEU A 230 -49.53 -4.66 13.86
N PRO A 231 -49.03 -3.88 14.83
CA PRO A 231 -47.61 -3.57 14.95
C PRO A 231 -46.83 -4.78 15.46
N SER A 232 -46.23 -5.52 14.53
CA SER A 232 -45.35 -6.64 14.81
C SER A 232 -44.08 -6.22 15.58
N ILE A 233 -43.54 -7.11 16.41
CA ILE A 233 -42.28 -6.84 17.12
C ILE A 233 -41.11 -7.13 16.17
N SER A 234 -40.18 -6.18 16.07
CA SER A 234 -39.03 -6.20 15.17
C SER A 234 -37.67 -6.10 15.86
N ALA A 235 -37.64 -5.75 17.16
CA ALA A 235 -36.45 -5.78 18.00
C ALA A 235 -36.83 -6.07 19.47
N LEU A 236 -35.97 -6.75 20.22
CA LEU A 236 -36.15 -7.02 21.64
C LEU A 236 -34.78 -7.02 22.31
N LYS A 237 -34.64 -6.33 23.45
CA LYS A 237 -33.40 -6.36 24.23
C LYS A 237 -33.66 -6.26 25.74
N PHE A 238 -32.95 -7.07 26.53
CA PHE A 238 -32.91 -6.94 27.98
C PHE A 238 -31.82 -5.97 28.47
N ASN A 239 -32.08 -5.29 29.59
CA ASN A 239 -31.10 -4.56 30.39
C ASN A 239 -31.27 -4.96 31.86
N GLY A 240 -30.16 -5.42 32.46
CA GLY A 240 -30.11 -5.87 33.85
C GLY A 240 -31.12 -6.99 34.12
N SER A 241 -31.75 -6.96 35.29
CA SER A 241 -32.64 -8.03 35.78
C SER A 241 -34.14 -7.75 35.62
N LEU A 242 -34.54 -6.57 35.12
CA LEU A 242 -35.94 -6.13 35.14
C LEU A 242 -36.37 -5.40 33.87
N THR A 243 -35.50 -4.57 33.30
CA THR A 243 -35.89 -3.70 32.19
C THR A 243 -35.75 -4.39 30.84
N MET A 244 -36.78 -4.24 30.01
CA MET A 244 -36.87 -4.81 28.66
C MET A 244 -37.30 -3.70 27.68
N ALA A 245 -36.59 -3.56 26.57
CA ALA A 245 -37.03 -2.73 25.46
C ALA A 245 -37.57 -3.59 24.32
N VAL A 246 -38.70 -3.17 23.76
CA VAL A 246 -39.40 -3.81 22.65
C VAL A 246 -39.54 -2.80 21.53
N GLY A 247 -39.11 -3.14 20.32
CA GLY A 247 -39.22 -2.30 19.14
C GLY A 247 -40.27 -2.85 18.19
N THR A 248 -41.14 -1.98 17.68
CA THR A 248 -42.20 -2.35 16.72
C THR A 248 -41.80 -2.07 15.28
N SER A 249 -42.46 -2.76 14.36
CA SER A 249 -42.36 -2.50 12.91
C SER A 249 -42.88 -1.12 12.50
N THR A 250 -43.70 -0.48 13.33
CA THR A 250 -44.18 0.91 13.15
C THR A 250 -43.17 1.98 13.56
N GLY A 251 -42.00 1.61 14.11
CA GLY A 251 -40.96 2.56 14.49
C GLY A 251 -41.08 3.12 15.90
N GLN A 252 -41.82 2.42 16.77
CA GLN A 252 -41.92 2.78 18.18
C GLN A 252 -41.07 1.86 19.05
N VAL A 253 -40.57 2.41 20.15
CA VAL A 253 -39.82 1.71 21.19
C VAL A 253 -40.60 1.80 22.48
N LEU A 254 -40.96 0.64 23.03
CA LEU A 254 -41.66 0.46 24.29
C LEU A 254 -40.65 -0.03 25.33
N LEU A 255 -40.54 0.65 26.46
CA LEU A 255 -39.71 0.23 27.58
C LEU A 255 -40.59 -0.27 28.71
N TYR A 256 -40.34 -1.50 29.17
CA TYR A 256 -41.09 -2.19 30.20
C TYR A 256 -40.20 -2.55 31.41
N ASP A 257 -40.79 -2.59 32.59
CA ASP A 257 -40.33 -3.46 33.69
C ASP A 257 -41.05 -4.81 33.54
N LEU A 258 -40.34 -5.93 33.64
CA LEU A 258 -40.88 -7.29 33.63
C LEU A 258 -42.01 -7.53 34.66
N ARG A 259 -42.14 -6.67 35.67
CA ARG A 259 -43.20 -6.70 36.70
C ARG A 259 -44.51 -6.04 36.26
N SER A 260 -44.49 -5.17 35.25
CA SER A 260 -45.65 -4.35 34.84
C SER A 260 -46.10 -4.68 33.41
N SER A 261 -47.40 -4.90 33.23
CA SER A 261 -48.01 -5.07 31.90
C SER A 261 -48.11 -3.77 31.09
N GLN A 262 -47.94 -2.61 31.74
CA GLN A 262 -47.91 -1.30 31.10
C GLN A 262 -46.45 -0.88 30.81
N PRO A 263 -46.19 -0.18 29.70
CA PRO A 263 -44.87 0.37 29.43
C PRO A 263 -44.55 1.52 30.41
N LEU A 264 -43.31 1.57 30.87
CA LEU A 264 -42.76 2.73 31.58
C LEU A 264 -42.60 3.93 30.63
N LEU A 265 -42.23 3.67 29.37
CA LEU A 265 -42.03 4.72 28.38
C LEU A 265 -42.33 4.24 26.96
N VAL A 266 -42.97 5.11 26.18
CA VAL A 266 -43.22 4.91 24.74
C VAL A 266 -42.47 6.00 23.96
N LYS A 267 -41.65 5.60 22.98
CA LYS A 267 -40.82 6.51 22.19
C LYS A 267 -40.94 6.24 20.69
N ASP A 268 -41.43 7.23 19.95
CA ASP A 268 -41.58 7.12 18.50
C ASP A 268 -40.35 7.64 17.73
N HIS A 269 -39.99 6.95 16.64
CA HIS A 269 -39.05 7.43 15.65
C HIS A 269 -39.66 8.44 14.66
N PHE A 270 -40.98 8.41 14.46
CA PHE A 270 -41.79 9.22 13.53
C PHE A 270 -41.58 8.95 12.03
N TYR A 271 -40.75 7.97 11.66
CA TYR A 271 -40.51 7.62 10.26
C TYR A 271 -41.42 6.49 9.74
N ASN A 272 -42.20 5.84 10.60
CA ASN A 272 -43.00 4.65 10.28
C ASN A 272 -42.16 3.53 9.62
N LEU A 273 -40.94 3.34 10.13
CA LEU A 273 -39.99 2.33 9.67
C LEU A 273 -39.67 1.39 10.83
N PRO A 274 -39.43 0.09 10.59
CA PRO A 274 -39.20 -0.86 11.66
C PRO A 274 -37.93 -0.53 12.47
N ILE A 275 -38.04 -0.62 13.80
CA ILE A 275 -36.86 -0.64 14.67
C ILE A 275 -36.04 -1.87 14.31
N LYS A 276 -34.80 -1.68 13.87
CA LYS A 276 -33.90 -2.79 13.49
C LYS A 276 -33.05 -3.30 14.66
N SER A 277 -32.60 -2.39 15.53
CA SER A 277 -31.78 -2.75 16.68
C SER A 277 -32.07 -1.88 17.89
N LEU A 278 -31.98 -2.52 19.06
CA LEU A 278 -32.11 -1.92 20.38
C LEU A 278 -30.92 -2.36 21.22
N ASN A 279 -30.21 -1.40 21.81
CA ASN A 279 -29.13 -1.65 22.74
C ASN A 279 -29.22 -0.68 23.91
N PHE A 280 -28.58 -1.03 25.02
CA PHE A 280 -28.47 -0.18 26.19
C PHE A 280 -27.01 0.19 26.46
N GLN A 281 -26.79 1.39 26.96
CA GLN A 281 -25.51 1.90 27.42
C GLN A 281 -25.60 2.17 28.92
N ASP A 282 -25.24 1.16 29.72
CA ASP A 282 -25.46 1.18 31.18
C ASP A 282 -24.65 2.27 31.90
N GLN A 283 -23.47 2.64 31.38
CA GLN A 283 -22.65 3.72 31.97
C GLN A 283 -23.29 5.12 31.92
N MET A 284 -24.32 5.33 31.09
CA MET A 284 -24.95 6.64 30.90
C MET A 284 -26.49 6.58 30.98
N ASP A 285 -27.05 5.42 31.34
CA ASP A 285 -28.49 5.11 31.30
C ASP A 285 -29.17 5.53 29.99
N LEU A 286 -28.49 5.32 28.86
CA LEU A 286 -29.00 5.64 27.53
C LEU A 286 -29.52 4.38 26.83
N VAL A 287 -30.70 4.52 26.23
CA VAL A 287 -31.26 3.56 25.27
C VAL A 287 -30.84 4.01 23.88
N VAL A 288 -30.24 3.11 23.12
CA VAL A 288 -29.86 3.31 21.72
C VAL A 288 -30.84 2.53 20.86
N SER A 289 -31.59 3.27 20.06
CA SER A 289 -32.63 2.72 19.17
C SER A 289 -32.38 3.15 17.74
N ALA A 290 -32.45 2.20 16.81
CA ALA A 290 -32.10 2.46 15.41
C ALA A 290 -33.15 1.94 14.43
N ASP A 291 -33.61 2.85 13.59
CA ASP A 291 -34.37 2.59 12.38
C ASP A 291 -33.40 2.30 11.22
N SER A 292 -33.95 2.02 10.03
CA SER A 292 -33.17 2.07 8.80
C SER A 292 -32.58 3.44 8.44
N LYS A 293 -33.06 4.56 9.01
CA LYS A 293 -32.62 5.94 8.66
C LYS A 293 -31.94 6.73 9.78
N ILE A 294 -32.26 6.45 11.03
CA ILE A 294 -31.82 7.26 12.18
C ILE A 294 -31.45 6.37 13.36
N ILE A 295 -30.44 6.78 14.12
CA ILE A 295 -30.15 6.25 15.45
C ILE A 295 -30.52 7.35 16.45
N LYS A 296 -31.49 7.09 17.34
CA LYS A 296 -31.84 7.98 18.46
C LYS A 296 -31.27 7.40 19.74
N LEU A 297 -30.59 8.27 20.49
CA LEU A 297 -30.04 7.97 21.81
C LEU A 297 -30.81 8.82 22.81
N TRP A 298 -31.42 8.18 23.80
CA TRP A 298 -32.33 8.84 24.74
C TRP A 298 -32.20 8.23 26.13
N ASN A 299 -32.40 9.05 27.17
CA ASN A 299 -32.20 8.63 28.55
C ASN A 299 -33.38 7.75 29.01
N LYS A 300 -33.06 6.59 29.58
CA LYS A 300 -33.95 5.51 30.00
C LYS A 300 -35.11 5.98 30.86
N ASP A 301 -34.83 6.81 31.87
CA ASP A 301 -35.81 7.21 32.88
C ASP A 301 -36.62 8.44 32.47
N SER A 302 -36.01 9.37 31.74
CA SER A 302 -36.63 10.66 31.39
C SER A 302 -37.23 10.71 29.99
N GLY A 303 -36.92 9.74 29.12
CA GLY A 303 -37.32 9.72 27.70
C GLY A 303 -36.79 10.88 26.85
N LYS A 304 -35.98 11.78 27.42
CA LYS A 304 -35.42 12.93 26.69
C LYS A 304 -34.39 12.43 25.68
N VAL A 305 -34.51 12.91 24.45
CA VAL A 305 -33.54 12.57 23.38
C VAL A 305 -32.23 13.26 23.71
N PHE A 306 -31.22 12.45 23.99
CA PHE A 306 -29.88 12.91 24.27
C PHE A 306 -29.22 13.40 22.97
N SER A 307 -29.19 12.56 21.94
CA SER A 307 -28.71 12.94 20.61
C SER A 307 -29.31 12.05 19.52
N SER A 308 -29.13 12.45 18.25
CA SER A 308 -29.55 11.63 17.10
C SER A 308 -28.50 11.63 16.00
N ILE A 309 -28.23 10.46 15.43
CA ILE A 309 -27.29 10.24 14.34
C ILE A 309 -28.08 9.91 13.07
N GLN A 310 -27.94 10.73 12.03
CA GLN A 310 -28.53 10.52 10.71
C GLN A 310 -27.41 10.23 9.70
N PRO A 311 -27.12 8.96 9.36
CA PRO A 311 -26.22 8.61 8.27
C PRO A 311 -26.85 8.93 6.90
N GLN A 312 -26.01 9.05 5.87
CA GLN A 312 -26.45 9.25 4.47
C GLN A 312 -26.99 7.97 3.82
N THR A 313 -26.66 6.80 4.39
CA THR A 313 -27.01 5.47 3.88
C THR A 313 -27.88 4.74 4.90
N ASN A 314 -28.69 3.81 4.43
CA ASN A 314 -29.54 3.01 5.31
C ASN A 314 -28.71 2.18 6.30
N ILE A 315 -29.19 2.11 7.54
CA ILE A 315 -28.66 1.28 8.62
C ILE A 315 -29.29 -0.12 8.52
N ASN A 316 -28.50 -1.16 8.80
CA ASN A 316 -29.00 -2.53 8.94
C ASN A 316 -28.93 -3.01 10.39
N ASP A 317 -27.83 -2.72 11.07
CA ASP A 317 -27.57 -3.15 12.44
C ASP A 317 -26.75 -2.07 13.15
N VAL A 318 -26.83 -2.06 14.48
CA VAL A 318 -26.05 -1.18 15.37
C VAL A 318 -25.56 -2.02 16.53
N CYS A 319 -24.25 -2.04 16.74
CA CYS A 319 -23.63 -2.68 17.89
C CYS A 319 -22.91 -1.64 18.75
N ILE A 320 -23.07 -1.75 20.07
CA ILE A 320 -22.37 -0.92 21.05
C ILE A 320 -21.11 -1.67 21.49
N TYR A 321 -19.99 -0.95 21.62
CA TYR A 321 -18.77 -1.50 22.20
C TYR A 321 -18.87 -1.53 23.74
N PRO A 322 -18.64 -2.68 24.40
CA PRO A 322 -18.78 -2.80 25.86
C PRO A 322 -17.87 -1.82 26.60
N ASN A 323 -18.37 -1.24 27.69
CA ASN A 323 -17.67 -0.26 28.54
C ASN A 323 -17.20 1.05 27.82
N SER A 324 -17.70 1.34 26.61
CA SER A 324 -17.32 2.58 25.90
C SER A 324 -18.04 3.83 26.45
N GLY A 325 -17.38 4.56 27.33
CA GLY A 325 -17.93 5.79 27.95
C GLY A 325 -17.19 6.32 29.19
N GLU A 326 -16.32 5.51 29.79
CA GLU A 326 -15.67 5.69 31.10
C GLU A 326 -14.77 6.95 31.33
N ASN A 327 -14.72 7.91 30.40
CA ASN A 327 -13.90 9.12 30.56
C ASN A 327 -14.72 10.33 31.03
N ASN A 328 -14.45 10.75 32.28
CA ASN A 328 -15.09 11.83 33.05
C ASN A 328 -15.07 13.24 32.41
N PHE A 329 -15.84 13.48 31.34
CA PHE A 329 -16.09 14.83 30.81
C PHE A 329 -17.57 15.03 30.43
N PRO A 330 -18.34 15.86 31.17
CA PRO A 330 -19.80 15.94 31.04
C PRO A 330 -20.32 16.54 29.72
N ASN A 331 -19.46 17.17 28.91
CA ASN A 331 -19.89 18.00 27.76
C ASN A 331 -19.46 17.46 26.38
N ASN A 332 -18.93 16.24 26.26
CA ASN A 332 -18.53 15.68 24.96
C ASN A 332 -18.77 14.16 24.88
N ILE A 333 -19.99 13.73 24.58
CA ILE A 333 -20.29 12.30 24.40
C ILE A 333 -19.86 11.84 23.02
N ARG A 334 -18.74 11.12 23.00
CA ARG A 334 -18.01 10.70 21.80
C ARG A 334 -18.59 9.40 21.26
N TYR A 335 -19.60 9.49 20.41
CA TYR A 335 -19.99 8.37 19.54
C TYR A 335 -18.95 8.21 18.42
N THR A 336 -17.78 7.69 18.79
CA THR A 336 -16.90 7.01 17.84
C THR A 336 -17.53 5.67 17.52
N SER A 337 -17.73 5.39 16.24
CA SER A 337 -18.01 4.03 15.81
C SER A 337 -16.85 3.12 16.27
N LEU A 338 -17.19 2.18 17.16
CA LEU A 338 -16.52 0.90 17.41
C LEU A 338 -15.25 0.80 18.27
N ILE A 339 -14.60 1.88 18.74
CA ILE A 339 -13.46 1.76 19.71
C ILE A 339 -13.46 2.89 20.75
N PRO A 340 -13.21 2.62 22.05
CA PRO A 340 -12.87 3.64 23.04
C PRO A 340 -11.47 4.20 22.81
N PHE A 341 -11.34 5.17 21.89
CA PHE A 341 -10.04 5.78 21.58
C PHE A 341 -9.60 6.80 22.63
N SER A 342 -8.29 6.83 22.93
CA SER A 342 -7.72 7.66 23.99
C SER A 342 -7.90 9.17 23.76
N VAL A 343 -8.15 9.90 24.85
CA VAL A 343 -8.53 11.32 24.83
C VAL A 343 -7.51 12.22 24.14
N GLN A 344 -6.22 11.87 24.24
CA GLN A 344 -5.10 12.66 23.74
C GLN A 344 -5.13 12.88 22.22
N VAL A 345 -5.47 11.88 21.40
CA VAL A 345 -5.47 12.04 19.93
C VAL A 345 -6.55 13.01 19.48
N GLN A 346 -7.72 13.02 20.13
CA GLN A 346 -8.81 13.95 19.81
C GLN A 346 -8.55 15.38 20.30
N GLU A 347 -7.83 15.55 21.42
CA GLU A 347 -7.30 16.86 21.82
C GLU A 347 -6.19 17.34 20.86
N GLU A 348 -5.28 16.47 20.46
CA GLU A 348 -4.23 16.81 19.51
C GLU A 348 -4.80 17.21 18.14
N ILE A 349 -5.86 16.57 17.66
CA ILE A 349 -6.55 16.95 16.43
C ILE A 349 -7.21 18.33 16.56
N HIS A 350 -7.79 18.68 17.72
CA HIS A 350 -8.22 20.07 17.97
C HIS A 350 -7.02 21.05 17.97
N ARG A 351 -5.87 20.66 18.52
CA ARG A 351 -4.64 21.48 18.51
C ARG A 351 -3.97 21.56 17.11
N ASN A 352 -4.26 20.63 16.19
CA ASN A 352 -3.64 20.58 14.85
C ASN A 352 -3.95 21.82 13.99
N PHE A 353 -5.04 22.54 14.25
CA PHE A 353 -5.31 23.85 13.64
C PHE A 353 -4.29 24.94 14.05
N THR A 354 -3.36 24.63 14.96
CA THR A 354 -2.23 25.50 15.36
C THR A 354 -0.84 24.85 15.16
N LYS A 355 -0.72 23.72 14.45
CA LYS A 355 0.55 23.01 14.17
C LYS A 355 1.38 23.70 13.08
N CYS A 356 1.76 24.93 13.35
CA CYS A 356 2.74 25.71 12.61
C CYS A 356 3.63 26.45 13.60
N LYS A 357 4.26 25.75 14.56
CA LYS A 357 5.11 26.38 15.59
C LYS A 357 6.54 25.87 15.49
N MET A 358 7.46 26.73 15.11
CA MET A 358 8.90 26.43 15.07
C MET A 358 9.54 26.75 16.42
N SER A 359 10.47 25.89 16.84
CA SER A 359 11.29 26.08 18.04
C SER A 359 12.51 26.93 17.71
N ILE A 360 12.70 28.01 18.46
CA ILE A 360 13.71 29.03 18.20
C ILE A 360 14.60 29.18 19.44
N ARG A 361 15.92 29.11 19.25
CA ARG A 361 16.90 29.31 20.34
C ARG A 361 16.92 30.78 20.78
N LYS A 362 17.12 31.04 22.08
CA LYS A 362 17.26 32.40 22.65
C LYS A 362 18.20 33.31 21.85
N GLY A 363 19.37 32.80 21.45
CA GLY A 363 20.36 33.57 20.67
C GLY A 363 19.83 34.05 19.31
N PHE A 364 19.02 33.27 18.62
CA PHE A 364 18.48 33.62 17.29
C PHE A 364 17.46 34.77 17.36
N ILE A 365 16.74 34.91 18.48
CA ILE A 365 15.82 36.04 18.73
C ILE A 365 16.61 37.34 18.97
N ALA A 366 17.80 37.25 19.60
CA ALA A 366 18.70 38.39 19.73
C ALA A 366 19.31 38.79 18.38
N THR A 367 19.70 37.84 17.53
CA THR A 367 20.25 38.11 16.18
C THR A 367 19.25 38.84 15.26
N ILE A 368 17.95 38.67 15.47
CA ILE A 368 16.89 39.26 14.63
C ILE A 368 16.12 40.38 15.37
N SER A 369 16.70 40.93 16.45
CA SER A 369 16.12 42.08 17.19
C SER A 369 14.67 41.87 17.68
N LEU A 370 14.25 40.62 17.90
CA LEU A 370 12.91 40.28 18.39
C LEU A 370 12.83 40.15 19.92
N SER A 371 13.82 40.68 20.64
CA SER A 371 13.86 40.71 22.11
C SER A 371 12.59 41.33 22.72
N HIS A 372 12.02 42.34 22.08
CA HIS A 372 10.80 43.03 22.54
C HIS A 372 9.53 42.16 22.55
N LEU A 373 9.50 41.04 21.82
CA LEU A 373 8.35 40.11 21.82
C LEU A 373 8.43 39.05 22.94
N VAL A 374 9.53 38.99 23.69
CA VAL A 374 9.69 38.07 24.82
C VAL A 374 8.73 38.45 25.94
N GLY A 375 7.81 37.54 26.28
CA GLY A 375 6.73 37.78 27.23
C GLY A 375 5.36 38.05 26.59
N SER A 376 5.31 38.30 25.28
CA SER A 376 4.05 38.35 24.53
C SER A 376 3.47 36.94 24.27
N SER A 377 2.17 36.86 23.97
CA SER A 377 1.50 35.62 23.57
C SER A 377 2.01 35.01 22.25
N LEU A 378 2.82 35.76 21.48
CA LEU A 378 3.38 35.34 20.19
C LEU A 378 4.68 34.52 20.34
N LEU A 379 5.40 34.64 21.46
CA LEU A 379 6.62 33.88 21.77
C LEU A 379 6.43 33.08 23.08
N ARG A 380 6.04 31.80 22.96
CA ARG A 380 5.85 30.94 24.14
C ARG A 380 7.18 30.31 24.56
N ALA A 381 7.66 30.62 25.76
CA ALA A 381 8.88 30.02 26.32
C ALA A 381 8.75 28.49 26.46
N TYR A 382 9.82 27.76 26.14
CA TYR A 382 9.92 26.31 26.33
C TYR A 382 11.37 25.87 26.51
N MET A 383 11.68 25.21 27.64
CA MET A 383 13.01 24.72 28.04
C MET A 383 14.10 25.81 27.95
N HIS A 384 14.79 25.92 26.80
CA HIS A 384 15.88 26.87 26.55
C HIS A 384 15.64 27.78 25.32
N GLY A 385 14.42 27.81 24.79
CA GLY A 385 14.03 28.59 23.62
C GLY A 385 12.59 29.11 23.70
N PHE A 386 12.06 29.52 22.55
CA PHE A 386 10.69 29.98 22.37
C PHE A 386 10.05 29.32 21.15
N PHE A 387 8.75 29.04 21.22
CA PHE A 387 7.94 28.68 20.07
C PHE A 387 7.34 29.93 19.43
N MET A 388 7.51 30.07 18.11
CA MET A 388 6.88 31.12 17.27
C MET A 388 6.12 30.46 16.11
N ASP A 389 5.07 31.12 15.60
CA ASP A 389 4.36 30.64 14.40
C ASP A 389 5.30 30.64 13.17
N ILE A 390 5.25 29.59 12.35
CA ILE A 390 6.08 29.42 11.15
C ILE A 390 5.85 30.55 10.14
N ARG A 391 4.62 31.08 10.05
CA ARG A 391 4.27 32.19 9.14
C ARG A 391 4.92 33.49 9.60
N LEU A 392 4.95 33.72 10.92
CA LEU A 392 5.69 34.83 11.53
C LEU A 392 7.20 34.63 11.32
N TYR A 393 7.73 33.44 11.60
CA TYR A 393 9.14 33.09 11.38
C TYR A 393 9.61 33.35 9.95
N HIS A 394 8.84 32.96 8.93
CA HIS A 394 9.21 33.22 7.54
C HIS A 394 9.20 34.71 7.19
N LYS A 395 8.18 35.48 7.62
CA LYS A 395 8.14 36.94 7.42
C LYS A 395 9.31 37.65 8.11
N VAL A 396 9.60 37.26 9.34
CA VAL A 396 10.74 37.75 10.14
C VAL A 396 12.06 37.43 9.43
N LYS A 397 12.24 36.20 8.95
CA LYS A 397 13.47 35.78 8.27
C LYS A 397 13.68 36.50 6.94
N SER A 398 12.63 36.77 6.17
CA SER A 398 12.72 37.56 4.93
C SER A 398 13.05 39.03 5.18
N LEU A 399 12.61 39.60 6.30
CA LEU A 399 12.96 40.97 6.69
C LEU A 399 14.39 41.08 7.24
N ALA A 400 14.84 40.05 7.97
CA ALA A 400 16.17 40.03 8.60
C ALA A 400 17.33 39.92 7.58
N ASN A 401 17.17 39.10 6.54
CA ASN A 401 18.24 38.81 5.58
C ASN A 401 17.80 39.06 4.12
N PRO A 402 17.76 40.32 3.64
CA PRO A 402 17.36 40.64 2.27
C PRO A 402 18.28 40.03 1.18
N PHE A 403 19.59 39.94 1.45
CA PHE A 403 20.60 39.54 0.46
C PHE A 403 20.90 38.03 0.38
N ALA A 404 20.21 37.19 1.17
CA ALA A 404 20.51 35.75 1.27
C ALA A 404 20.41 34.99 -0.07
N TYR A 405 19.64 35.52 -1.04
CA TYR A 405 19.56 34.94 -2.39
C TYR A 405 20.82 35.21 -3.23
N GLU A 406 21.46 36.36 -3.05
CA GLU A 406 22.68 36.75 -3.77
C GLU A 406 23.91 36.00 -3.27
N GLU A 407 24.03 35.82 -1.95
CA GLU A 407 25.07 35.00 -1.32
C GLU A 407 24.96 33.54 -1.78
N TYR A 408 23.76 32.96 -1.73
CA TYR A 408 23.48 31.62 -2.25
C TYR A 408 23.83 31.47 -3.74
N ARG A 409 23.57 32.50 -4.55
CA ARG A 409 23.97 32.53 -5.97
C ARG A 409 25.50 32.57 -6.13
N LYS A 410 26.21 33.38 -5.35
CA LYS A 410 27.69 33.47 -5.36
C LYS A 410 28.35 32.15 -4.98
N ASP A 411 27.86 31.47 -3.94
CA ASP A 411 28.40 30.17 -3.54
C ASP A 411 28.08 29.05 -4.53
N LYS A 412 26.91 29.09 -5.19
CA LYS A 412 26.60 28.19 -6.31
C LYS A 412 27.52 28.39 -7.52
N ILE A 413 27.96 29.62 -7.78
CA ILE A 413 28.93 29.94 -8.83
C ILE A 413 30.31 29.41 -8.44
N ARG A 414 30.77 29.63 -7.19
CA ARG A 414 32.04 29.07 -6.68
C ARG A 414 32.09 27.55 -6.77
N GLN A 415 31.04 26.84 -6.36
CA GLN A 415 30.97 25.38 -6.47
C GLN A 415 31.12 24.91 -7.92
N LYS A 416 30.47 25.57 -8.88
CA LYS A 416 30.65 25.27 -10.32
C LYS A 416 32.07 25.54 -10.82
N ILE A 417 32.73 26.59 -10.32
CA ILE A 417 34.12 26.89 -10.65
C ILE A 417 35.04 25.80 -10.09
N GLU A 418 34.85 25.37 -8.84
CA GLU A 418 35.61 24.26 -8.23
C GLU A 418 35.41 22.94 -8.99
N GLU A 419 34.16 22.60 -9.34
CA GLU A 419 33.82 21.44 -10.16
C GLU A 419 34.53 21.50 -11.52
N SER A 420 34.54 22.67 -12.19
CA SER A 420 35.23 22.87 -13.46
C SER A 420 36.77 22.78 -13.34
N ARG A 421 37.34 23.20 -12.21
CA ARG A 421 38.78 23.08 -11.93
C ARG A 421 39.22 21.62 -11.79
N THR A 422 38.39 20.75 -11.20
CA THR A 422 38.70 19.31 -11.08
C THR A 422 38.77 18.58 -12.42
N GLN A 423 38.29 19.19 -13.51
CA GLN A 423 38.34 18.63 -14.86
C GLN A 423 39.54 19.11 -15.69
N ARG A 424 40.34 20.08 -15.19
CA ARG A 424 41.65 20.39 -15.78
C ARG A 424 42.72 19.48 -15.16
N VAL A 425 43.67 19.05 -16.00
CA VAL A 425 44.61 17.95 -15.73
C VAL A 425 45.45 18.21 -14.47
N GLN A 426 45.33 17.35 -13.47
CA GLN A 426 46.33 17.27 -12.40
C GLN A 426 47.59 16.58 -12.94
N VAL A 427 48.65 17.36 -13.18
CA VAL A 427 49.98 16.82 -13.51
C VAL A 427 50.53 16.04 -12.32
N LYS A 428 50.64 14.71 -12.45
CA LYS A 428 51.19 13.82 -11.40
C LYS A 428 52.68 14.13 -11.19
N LYS A 429 53.05 14.78 -10.08
CA LYS A 429 54.45 15.10 -9.76
C LYS A 429 55.27 13.82 -9.54
N LEU A 430 56.34 13.66 -10.32
CA LEU A 430 57.31 12.56 -10.18
C LEU A 430 58.33 12.85 -9.07
N PRO A 431 58.84 11.82 -8.35
CA PRO A 431 59.87 12.00 -7.33
C PRO A 431 61.23 12.44 -7.92
N LYS A 432 62.11 12.97 -7.07
CA LYS A 432 63.41 13.51 -7.48
C LYS A 432 64.44 12.43 -7.81
N VAL A 433 64.54 11.40 -6.98
CA VAL A 433 65.46 10.26 -7.17
C VAL A 433 64.72 9.10 -7.85
N ASN A 434 65.43 8.28 -8.63
CA ASN A 434 64.90 7.06 -9.24
C ASN A 434 63.66 7.28 -10.15
N LYS A 435 63.63 8.38 -10.92
CA LYS A 435 62.54 8.76 -11.85
C LYS A 435 62.08 7.63 -12.78
N GLU A 436 63.03 6.84 -13.31
CA GLU A 436 62.72 5.72 -14.22
C GLU A 436 62.07 4.53 -13.52
N LEU A 437 62.40 4.28 -12.24
CA LEU A 437 61.76 3.24 -11.43
C LEU A 437 60.38 3.68 -10.95
N ALA A 438 60.21 4.95 -10.57
CA ALA A 438 58.90 5.51 -10.24
C ALA A 438 57.93 5.40 -11.43
N LEU A 439 58.38 5.72 -12.64
CA LEU A 439 57.59 5.54 -13.86
C LEU A 439 57.32 4.06 -14.19
N LYS A 440 58.28 3.16 -13.96
CA LYS A 440 58.06 1.71 -14.11
C LYS A 440 56.96 1.21 -13.16
N LEU A 441 56.99 1.62 -11.90
CA LEU A 441 55.99 1.24 -10.89
C LEU A 441 54.62 1.88 -11.12
N MET A 442 54.57 3.07 -11.73
CA MET A 442 53.31 3.67 -12.21
C MET A 442 52.73 2.88 -13.40
N GLU A 443 53.53 2.54 -14.40
CA GLU A 443 53.08 1.72 -15.54
C GLU A 443 52.59 0.34 -15.08
N GLU A 444 53.36 -0.33 -14.20
CA GLU A 444 52.98 -1.64 -13.65
C GLU A 444 51.74 -1.56 -12.74
N GLY A 445 51.57 -0.47 -11.97
CA GLY A 445 50.39 -0.24 -11.15
C GLY A 445 49.12 0.09 -11.95
N ASP A 446 49.24 0.83 -13.06
CA ASP A 446 48.13 1.12 -13.96
C ASP A 446 47.71 -0.15 -14.74
N ASP A 447 48.68 -0.96 -15.20
CA ASP A 447 48.44 -2.29 -15.81
C ASP A 447 47.78 -3.28 -14.82
N GLU A 448 48.23 -3.32 -13.56
CA GLU A 448 47.60 -4.12 -12.50
C GLU A 448 46.18 -3.64 -12.18
N ALA A 449 45.92 -2.32 -12.19
CA ALA A 449 44.59 -1.76 -11.99
C ALA A 449 43.63 -2.13 -13.14
N GLU A 450 44.08 -2.10 -14.39
CA GLU A 450 43.31 -2.61 -15.53
C GLU A 450 43.00 -4.11 -15.39
N LEU A 451 43.98 -4.93 -14.99
CA LEU A 451 43.80 -6.37 -14.79
C LEU A 451 42.86 -6.69 -13.61
N ALA A 452 42.95 -5.92 -12.51
CA ALA A 452 42.06 -6.04 -11.35
C ALA A 452 40.61 -5.66 -11.71
N SER A 453 40.40 -4.67 -12.60
CA SER A 453 39.05 -4.34 -13.09
C SER A 453 38.37 -5.52 -13.82
N ARG A 454 39.17 -6.39 -14.46
CA ARG A 454 38.70 -7.58 -15.20
C ARG A 454 38.53 -8.83 -14.31
N LYS A 455 39.17 -8.90 -13.13
CA LYS A 455 39.06 -10.01 -12.18
C LYS A 455 38.47 -9.57 -10.84
N LYS A 456 37.15 -9.72 -10.67
CA LYS A 456 36.49 -9.49 -9.36
C LYS A 456 37.05 -10.43 -8.28
N LYS A 457 37.60 -9.82 -7.22
CA LYS A 457 38.19 -10.39 -5.99
C LYS A 457 39.68 -10.76 -6.06
N GLY A 458 40.52 -9.75 -5.96
CA GLY A 458 41.82 -9.80 -5.29
C GLY A 458 42.01 -8.48 -4.52
N LYS A 459 42.61 -8.50 -3.32
CA LYS A 459 43.05 -7.25 -2.67
C LYS A 459 44.28 -6.77 -3.43
N ALA A 460 44.25 -5.54 -3.95
CA ALA A 460 45.46 -4.91 -4.48
C ALA A 460 46.48 -4.79 -3.35
N LEU A 461 47.73 -5.16 -3.62
CA LEU A 461 48.85 -4.82 -2.75
C LEU A 461 49.03 -3.30 -2.80
N PRO A 462 49.44 -2.64 -1.69
CA PRO A 462 49.74 -1.21 -1.74
C PRO A 462 50.86 -0.97 -2.75
N SER A 463 50.62 -0.09 -3.73
CA SER A 463 51.65 0.29 -4.69
C SER A 463 52.84 0.88 -3.93
N VAL A 464 54.06 0.44 -4.26
CA VAL A 464 55.32 0.80 -3.57
C VAL A 464 55.53 2.32 -3.54
N LEU A 465 54.97 3.06 -4.51
CA LEU A 465 55.04 4.52 -4.57
C LEU A 465 54.18 5.24 -3.50
N GLY A 466 53.19 4.55 -2.94
CA GLY A 466 52.27 5.08 -1.91
C GLY A 466 52.44 4.48 -0.51
N ASP A 467 53.46 3.64 -0.30
CA ASP A 467 53.79 3.06 1.01
C ASP A 467 54.92 3.87 1.65
N ASP A 468 54.61 4.54 2.77
CA ASP A 468 55.54 5.43 3.50
C ASP A 468 56.87 4.75 3.86
N ARG A 469 56.90 3.40 3.97
CA ARG A 469 58.13 2.65 4.27
C ARG A 469 59.17 2.69 3.15
N PHE A 470 58.74 2.87 1.91
CA PHE A 470 59.63 2.91 0.73
C PHE A 470 59.94 4.33 0.25
N LYS A 471 59.37 5.36 0.89
CA LYS A 471 59.58 6.77 0.56
C LYS A 471 61.06 7.18 0.49
N VAL A 472 61.89 6.63 1.39
CA VAL A 472 63.34 6.87 1.44
C VAL A 472 64.05 6.51 0.12
N MET A 473 63.58 5.49 -0.61
CA MET A 473 64.14 5.03 -1.89
C MET A 473 63.98 6.04 -3.04
N PHE A 474 63.06 7.01 -2.89
CA PHE A 474 62.73 8.02 -3.90
C PHE A 474 63.18 9.44 -3.50
N GLU A 475 63.72 9.60 -2.28
CA GLU A 475 64.19 10.87 -1.72
C GLU A 475 65.70 10.92 -1.48
N ASN A 476 66.34 9.83 -1.03
CA ASN A 476 67.79 9.81 -0.76
C ASN A 476 68.61 9.38 -2.01
N PRO A 477 69.59 10.19 -2.48
CA PRO A 477 70.45 9.84 -3.62
C PRO A 477 71.27 8.56 -3.45
N ASP A 478 71.57 8.10 -2.22
CA ASP A 478 72.34 6.86 -1.99
C ASP A 478 71.66 5.60 -2.56
N TYR A 479 70.35 5.65 -2.81
CA TYR A 479 69.57 4.57 -3.42
C TYR A 479 69.42 4.72 -4.94
N GLN A 480 70.13 5.65 -5.57
CA GLN A 480 70.11 5.81 -7.03
C GLN A 480 70.62 4.55 -7.73
N VAL A 481 69.84 4.02 -8.68
CA VAL A 481 70.23 2.81 -9.42
C VAL A 481 71.16 3.14 -10.57
N ASP A 482 72.43 2.76 -10.43
CA ASP A 482 73.46 2.96 -11.45
C ASP A 482 73.42 1.89 -12.54
N GLU A 483 73.01 2.30 -13.75
CA GLU A 483 72.94 1.43 -14.93
C GLU A 483 74.30 0.86 -15.39
N GLN A 484 75.41 1.41 -14.89
CA GLN A 484 76.77 1.03 -15.28
C GLN A 484 77.36 -0.11 -14.44
N CYS A 485 76.83 -0.38 -13.25
CA CYS A 485 77.31 -1.44 -12.37
C CYS A 485 77.14 -2.84 -12.99
N GLU A 486 78.14 -3.71 -12.83
CA GLU A 486 78.15 -5.05 -13.42
C GLU A 486 76.98 -5.92 -12.94
N GLU A 487 76.66 -5.85 -11.65
CA GLU A 487 75.55 -6.59 -11.02
C GLU A 487 74.19 -6.27 -11.68
N PHE A 488 73.93 -4.98 -11.94
CA PHE A 488 72.69 -4.53 -12.59
C PHE A 488 72.59 -5.02 -14.04
N ARG A 489 73.72 -5.10 -14.75
CA ARG A 489 73.81 -5.55 -16.14
C ARG A 489 73.72 -7.08 -16.28
N LEU A 490 74.23 -7.83 -15.30
CA LEU A 490 74.09 -9.28 -15.20
C LEU A 490 72.64 -9.71 -14.93
N LEU A 491 71.94 -9.01 -14.03
CA LEU A 491 70.55 -9.32 -13.68
C LEU A 491 69.54 -8.96 -14.78
N ASN A 492 69.85 -8.00 -15.66
CA ASN A 492 68.92 -7.51 -16.68
C ASN A 492 69.49 -7.60 -18.12
N PRO A 493 69.59 -8.80 -18.72
CA PRO A 493 70.22 -8.98 -20.04
C PRO A 493 69.43 -8.40 -21.25
N ILE A 494 68.19 -7.91 -21.09
CA ILE A 494 67.30 -7.50 -22.21
C ILE A 494 66.56 -6.16 -21.96
N VAL A 495 67.28 -5.05 -21.71
CA VAL A 495 66.65 -3.73 -21.40
C VAL A 495 66.59 -2.77 -22.61
N SER A 496 67.31 -3.04 -23.70
CA SER A 496 67.62 -2.06 -24.75
C SER A 496 66.41 -1.36 -25.39
N LYS A 497 65.28 -2.04 -25.61
CA LYS A 497 64.10 -1.47 -26.30
C LYS A 497 63.04 -0.87 -25.38
N VAL A 498 62.91 -1.36 -24.14
CA VAL A 498 61.89 -0.86 -23.19
C VAL A 498 62.40 0.37 -22.43
N GLY A 499 63.66 0.36 -21.98
CA GLY A 499 64.30 1.53 -21.35
C GLY A 499 64.33 2.75 -22.28
N GLN A 500 64.61 2.55 -23.58
CA GLN A 500 64.55 3.64 -24.57
C GLN A 500 63.17 4.29 -24.71
N LYS A 501 62.08 3.54 -24.55
CA LYS A 501 60.71 4.13 -24.56
C LYS A 501 60.46 4.97 -23.30
N ARG A 502 60.90 4.50 -22.13
CA ARG A 502 60.77 5.23 -20.85
C ARG A 502 61.60 6.52 -20.84
N LYS A 503 62.86 6.46 -21.30
CA LYS A 503 63.72 7.64 -21.50
C LYS A 503 63.14 8.67 -22.49
N LYS A 504 62.39 8.22 -23.51
CA LYS A 504 61.63 9.13 -24.40
C LYS A 504 60.42 9.78 -23.70
N LYS A 505 59.62 9.03 -22.93
CA LYS A 505 58.52 9.59 -22.12
C LYS A 505 59.01 10.65 -21.13
N LEU A 506 60.14 10.39 -20.46
CA LEU A 506 60.75 11.35 -19.52
C LEU A 506 61.13 12.69 -20.14
N ARG A 507 61.67 12.69 -21.37
CA ARG A 507 61.99 13.93 -22.09
C ARG A 507 60.75 14.75 -22.43
N LEU A 508 59.67 14.09 -22.84
CA LEU A 508 58.37 14.74 -23.11
C LEU A 508 57.76 15.36 -21.84
N LEU A 509 57.79 14.65 -20.71
CA LEU A 509 57.31 15.16 -19.43
C LEU A 509 58.18 16.28 -18.84
N ALA A 510 59.49 16.30 -19.14
CA ALA A 510 60.36 17.41 -18.77
C ALA A 510 60.03 18.68 -19.57
N GLN A 511 59.87 18.56 -20.89
CA GLN A 511 59.49 19.70 -21.74
C GLN A 511 58.14 20.32 -21.35
N GLN A 512 57.16 19.51 -20.91
CA GLN A 512 55.88 20.02 -20.40
C GLN A 512 55.96 20.66 -19.02
N ALA A 513 57.01 20.39 -18.23
CA ALA A 513 57.19 21.01 -16.92
C ALA A 513 57.90 22.37 -17.01
N ASP A 514 58.78 22.55 -18.01
CA ASP A 514 59.51 23.80 -18.24
C ASP A 514 58.63 24.89 -18.92
N GLU A 515 57.45 24.54 -19.45
CA GLU A 515 56.48 25.47 -20.07
C GLU A 515 55.48 26.09 -19.06
N ASP A 516 55.35 25.54 -17.84
CA ASP A 516 54.36 25.97 -16.83
C ASP A 516 54.89 27.03 -15.81
N ASP A 517 56.20 27.34 -15.80
CA ASP A 517 56.84 28.26 -14.84
C ASP A 517 56.94 29.74 -15.33
N GLU A 518 56.44 30.07 -16.53
CA GLU A 518 56.41 31.44 -17.09
C GLU A 518 54.99 31.97 -17.44
N GLU A 519 54.05 32.00 -16.49
CA GLU A 519 52.91 32.94 -16.55
C GLU A 519 52.90 33.93 -15.36
N PRO A 520 53.07 35.25 -15.59
CA PRO A 520 53.01 36.24 -14.52
C PRO A 520 51.56 36.52 -14.09
N GLU A 521 51.24 36.18 -12.84
CA GLU A 521 49.93 36.48 -12.25
C GLU A 521 49.62 37.99 -12.21
N GLY A 522 48.41 38.34 -12.65
CA GLY A 522 47.70 39.53 -12.14
C GLY A 522 47.61 40.74 -13.07
N ARG A 523 46.48 40.83 -13.78
CA ARG A 523 45.85 42.12 -14.10
C ARG A 523 44.34 42.04 -13.96
N ALA A 524 43.76 43.02 -13.27
CA ALA A 524 42.33 43.14 -13.08
C ALA A 524 41.64 43.64 -14.35
N SER A 525 40.44 43.14 -14.63
CA SER A 525 39.52 43.75 -15.61
C SER A 525 38.35 44.37 -14.87
N SER A 526 38.09 45.64 -15.19
CA SER A 526 36.89 46.37 -14.83
C SER A 526 35.67 45.90 -15.66
N GLU A 527 34.52 46.45 -15.32
CA GLU A 527 33.20 46.24 -15.92
C GLU A 527 33.14 46.64 -17.41
N GLU A 528 32.37 45.92 -18.23
CA GLU A 528 31.11 46.43 -18.84
C GLU A 528 30.41 45.39 -19.77
N GLU A 529 29.32 45.82 -20.41
CA GLU A 529 28.09 45.11 -20.77
C GLU A 529 28.06 44.09 -21.96
N SER A 530 27.07 43.19 -21.87
CA SER A 530 26.09 42.80 -22.92
C SER A 530 26.53 42.40 -24.35
N SER A 531 26.28 41.12 -24.73
CA SER A 531 25.34 40.75 -25.83
C SER A 531 25.10 39.23 -25.91
N ASP A 532 23.97 38.86 -26.53
CA ASP A 532 23.41 37.51 -26.74
C ASP A 532 23.98 36.79 -27.99
N ASP A 533 24.44 35.53 -27.88
CA ASP A 533 24.36 34.48 -28.93
C ASP A 533 24.71 33.06 -28.40
N ASP A 534 23.78 32.41 -27.68
CA ASP A 534 23.97 31.05 -27.11
C ASP A 534 23.38 29.94 -28.02
N LYS A 535 24.18 29.33 -28.94
CA LYS A 535 23.75 28.06 -29.60
C LYS A 535 24.80 27.16 -30.28
N SER A 536 26.06 27.56 -30.48
CA SER A 536 27.07 26.79 -31.23
C SER A 536 27.42 25.41 -30.64
N TRP A 537 27.52 25.31 -29.32
CA TRP A 537 28.00 24.10 -28.62
C TRP A 537 27.12 22.84 -28.79
N VAL A 538 25.84 23.01 -29.14
CA VAL A 538 24.91 21.87 -29.28
C VAL A 538 25.16 21.09 -30.57
N GLU A 539 25.71 21.73 -31.59
CA GLU A 539 26.01 21.11 -32.88
C GLU A 539 27.33 20.34 -32.82
N GLU A 540 28.39 20.94 -32.25
CA GLU A 540 29.69 20.28 -32.02
C GLU A 540 29.55 18.98 -31.20
N VAL A 541 28.78 19.00 -30.11
CA VAL A 541 28.52 17.81 -29.27
C VAL A 541 27.74 16.73 -30.04
N ARG A 542 26.91 17.10 -31.03
CA ARG A 542 26.23 16.14 -31.91
C ARG A 542 27.19 15.49 -32.89
N GLU A 543 28.11 16.25 -33.48
CA GLU A 543 29.10 15.71 -34.41
C GLU A 543 30.12 14.81 -33.71
N GLN A 544 30.66 15.22 -32.56
CA GLN A 544 31.54 14.36 -31.75
C GLN A 544 30.87 13.04 -31.36
N ARG A 545 29.58 13.07 -30.98
CA ARG A 545 28.83 11.84 -30.64
C ARG A 545 28.56 10.96 -31.86
N ARG A 546 28.49 11.53 -33.07
CA ARG A 546 28.36 10.79 -34.33
C ARG A 546 29.67 10.09 -34.70
N LEU A 547 30.81 10.80 -34.60
CA LEU A 547 32.14 10.27 -34.86
C LEU A 547 32.50 9.09 -33.92
N LEU A 548 32.26 9.24 -32.62
CA LEU A 548 32.42 8.15 -31.63
C LEU A 548 31.58 6.90 -31.95
N TRP A 549 30.41 7.06 -32.58
CA TRP A 549 29.55 5.96 -33.02
C TRP A 549 30.04 5.27 -34.29
N GLU A 550 30.78 5.96 -35.16
CA GLU A 550 31.43 5.39 -36.34
C GLU A 550 32.72 4.66 -35.95
N GLU A 551 33.60 5.27 -35.14
CA GLU A 551 34.78 4.60 -34.57
C GLU A 551 34.42 3.31 -33.81
N GLY A 552 33.40 3.38 -32.95
CA GLY A 552 32.92 2.22 -32.19
C GLY A 552 32.37 1.09 -33.07
N ARG A 553 31.93 1.41 -34.31
CA ARG A 553 31.45 0.44 -35.29
C ARG A 553 32.60 -0.18 -36.07
N ASP A 554 33.59 0.60 -36.48
CA ASP A 554 34.74 0.10 -37.23
C ASP A 554 35.73 -0.67 -36.34
N ARG A 555 35.91 -0.29 -35.07
CA ARG A 555 36.67 -1.09 -34.10
C ARG A 555 36.13 -2.52 -33.98
N ARG A 556 34.81 -2.68 -33.82
CA ARG A 556 34.14 -4.00 -33.82
C ARG A 556 34.29 -4.78 -35.12
N ARG A 557 34.50 -4.09 -36.25
CA ARG A 557 34.72 -4.68 -37.57
C ARG A 557 36.16 -5.18 -37.72
N GLN A 558 37.13 -4.49 -37.12
CA GLN A 558 38.52 -4.91 -37.02
C GLN A 558 38.70 -6.08 -36.04
N GLU A 559 38.05 -6.03 -34.86
CA GLU A 559 38.05 -7.12 -33.88
C GLU A 559 37.58 -8.46 -34.50
N ARG A 560 36.51 -8.44 -35.30
CA ARG A 560 36.04 -9.64 -36.03
C ARG A 560 37.08 -10.15 -37.04
N LYS A 561 37.68 -9.27 -37.84
CA LYS A 561 38.76 -9.64 -38.77
C LYS A 561 40.01 -10.20 -38.08
N GLN A 562 40.27 -9.82 -36.82
CA GLN A 562 41.38 -10.39 -36.03
C GLN A 562 41.00 -11.76 -35.45
N ALA A 563 39.75 -11.94 -35.00
CA ALA A 563 39.26 -13.24 -34.55
C ALA A 563 39.31 -14.31 -35.67
N ASP A 564 38.82 -13.97 -36.87
CA ASP A 564 38.86 -14.84 -38.05
C ASP A 564 40.30 -15.16 -38.53
N ARG A 565 41.29 -14.35 -38.14
CA ARG A 565 42.70 -14.53 -38.51
C ARG A 565 43.46 -15.38 -37.49
N ASN A 566 43.02 -15.39 -36.24
CA ASN A 566 43.64 -16.17 -35.16
C ASN A 566 43.22 -17.66 -35.17
N THR A 567 42.10 -18.01 -35.78
CA THR A 567 41.68 -19.41 -35.96
C THR A 567 42.50 -20.17 -37.01
N VAL A 568 43.17 -19.47 -37.94
CA VAL A 568 43.92 -20.06 -39.06
C VAL A 568 45.40 -20.34 -38.72
N LEU A 569 45.90 -19.86 -37.57
CA LEU A 569 47.32 -19.92 -37.21
C LEU A 569 47.70 -21.01 -36.19
N LEU A 570 46.73 -21.73 -35.62
CA LEU A 570 46.98 -22.78 -34.61
C LEU A 570 47.28 -24.18 -35.18
N GLU A 571 47.21 -24.38 -36.49
CA GLU A 571 47.40 -25.70 -37.14
C GLU A 571 48.79 -25.92 -37.76
N ARG A 572 49.78 -25.03 -37.56
CA ARG A 572 51.03 -25.04 -38.35
C ARG A 572 52.32 -25.47 -37.62
N GLU A 573 52.29 -25.75 -36.30
CA GLU A 573 53.51 -26.07 -35.53
C GLU A 573 53.39 -27.34 -34.66
N GLN A 574 53.43 -28.52 -35.32
CA GLN A 574 54.05 -29.76 -34.79
C GLN A 574 54.05 -30.87 -35.87
N ASN A 575 55.25 -31.27 -36.33
CA ASN A 575 55.47 -32.28 -37.38
C ASN A 575 56.32 -33.45 -36.86
N GLY A 576 56.02 -34.68 -37.30
CA GLY A 576 56.94 -35.84 -37.35
C GLY A 576 57.30 -36.56 -36.03
N GLU A 577 57.68 -37.84 -36.02
CA GLU A 577 57.68 -38.85 -37.10
C GLU A 577 57.84 -40.30 -36.57
N GLU A 578 57.53 -41.28 -37.43
CA GLU A 578 57.62 -42.77 -37.28
C GLU A 578 56.58 -43.45 -36.32
N THR A 579 56.23 -44.76 -36.39
CA THR A 579 56.58 -45.87 -37.33
C THR A 579 55.39 -46.85 -37.63
N SER A 580 55.70 -48.06 -38.12
CA SER A 580 54.91 -49.23 -38.60
C SER A 580 54.65 -50.32 -37.52
N ASN A 581 53.74 -51.32 -37.64
CA ASN A 581 52.88 -51.78 -38.74
C ASN A 581 51.57 -52.49 -38.25
N MET A 582 50.49 -52.38 -39.04
CA MET A 582 49.23 -53.18 -39.06
C MET A 582 48.59 -53.71 -37.75
N ALA A 583 47.54 -53.01 -37.27
CA ALA A 583 46.13 -53.44 -37.38
C ALA A 583 45.14 -52.33 -36.91
N GLU A 584 43.88 -52.42 -37.37
CA GLU A 584 42.67 -51.72 -36.86
C GLU A 584 42.53 -50.17 -36.87
N SER A 585 41.62 -49.71 -37.75
CA SER A 585 40.68 -48.58 -37.57
C SER A 585 41.18 -47.17 -37.17
N LYS A 586 41.65 -46.39 -38.15
CA LYS A 586 41.69 -44.91 -38.04
C LYS A 586 40.29 -44.31 -38.29
N LYS A 587 39.76 -43.54 -37.34
CA LYS A 587 38.60 -42.64 -37.56
C LYS A 587 39.08 -41.24 -37.99
N THR A 588 38.90 -40.89 -39.25
CA THR A 588 39.11 -39.53 -39.76
C THR A 588 37.86 -38.68 -39.56
N SER A 589 37.95 -37.65 -38.72
CA SER A 589 36.86 -36.69 -38.49
C SER A 589 36.92 -35.55 -39.51
N GLN A 590 36.34 -35.75 -40.70
CA GLN A 590 36.07 -34.63 -41.61
C GLN A 590 35.00 -33.70 -41.00
N PRO A 591 35.11 -32.36 -41.17
CA PRO A 591 34.01 -31.47 -40.83
C PRO A 591 32.82 -31.75 -41.76
N GLN A 592 31.69 -32.16 -41.19
CA GLN A 592 30.48 -32.40 -41.97
C GLN A 592 29.91 -31.09 -42.50
N TYR A 593 29.90 -30.94 -43.82
CA TYR A 593 29.02 -29.97 -44.48
C TYR A 593 27.57 -30.43 -44.28
N TYR A 594 26.80 -29.71 -43.47
CA TYR A 594 25.35 -29.89 -43.43
C TYR A 594 24.76 -29.40 -44.75
N GLN A 595 24.39 -30.33 -45.63
CA GLN A 595 23.51 -30.03 -46.76
C GLN A 595 22.17 -29.54 -46.20
N ILE A 596 21.75 -28.36 -46.67
CA ILE A 596 20.39 -27.86 -46.48
C ILE A 596 19.44 -28.89 -47.08
N LYS A 597 18.46 -29.37 -46.31
CA LYS A 597 17.46 -30.32 -46.82
C LYS A 597 16.61 -29.62 -47.88
N ALA A 598 16.34 -30.31 -48.98
CA ALA A 598 15.53 -29.78 -50.07
C ALA A 598 14.15 -29.34 -49.54
N GLY A 599 13.88 -28.03 -49.60
CA GLY A 599 12.66 -27.40 -49.08
C GLY A 599 12.89 -26.26 -48.07
N GLU A 600 14.09 -26.10 -47.51
CA GLU A 600 14.40 -24.98 -46.59
C GLU A 600 15.19 -23.87 -47.31
N GLU A 601 14.55 -22.72 -47.54
CA GLU A 601 15.21 -21.53 -48.11
C GLU A 601 15.98 -20.73 -47.04
N PHE A 602 17.23 -20.38 -47.36
CA PHE A 602 18.10 -19.59 -46.50
C PHE A 602 17.66 -18.12 -46.43
N ARG A 603 16.94 -17.74 -45.38
CA ARG A 603 16.45 -16.35 -45.19
C ARG A 603 17.56 -15.42 -44.73
N SER A 604 17.78 -14.33 -45.46
CA SER A 604 18.87 -13.39 -45.19
C SER A 604 18.60 -12.53 -43.94
N PHE A 605 19.67 -12.05 -43.31
CA PHE A 605 19.57 -11.14 -42.15
C PHE A 605 18.79 -9.83 -42.44
N ASN A 606 18.59 -9.46 -43.71
CA ASN A 606 17.81 -8.28 -44.08
C ASN A 606 16.29 -8.45 -43.82
N ASP A 607 15.75 -9.67 -43.87
CA ASP A 607 14.30 -9.90 -43.70
C ASP A 607 13.85 -9.67 -42.25
N MET A 608 14.70 -10.02 -41.28
CA MET A 608 14.48 -9.73 -39.87
C MET A 608 14.51 -8.22 -39.58
N ALA A 609 15.41 -7.48 -40.22
CA ALA A 609 15.46 -6.02 -40.14
C ALA A 609 14.22 -5.36 -40.79
N ARG A 610 13.74 -5.91 -41.91
CA ARG A 610 12.50 -5.47 -42.58
C ARG A 610 11.27 -5.72 -41.71
N LYS A 611 11.12 -6.89 -41.10
CA LYS A 611 10.04 -7.19 -40.14
C LYS A 611 10.05 -6.25 -38.93
N GLN A 612 11.20 -5.98 -38.33
CA GLN A 612 11.29 -5.05 -37.18
C GLN A 612 10.97 -3.60 -37.56
N ARG A 613 11.28 -3.15 -38.79
CA ARG A 613 10.85 -1.84 -39.30
C ARG A 613 9.35 -1.79 -39.52
N LEU A 614 8.77 -2.80 -40.16
CA LEU A 614 7.31 -2.90 -40.37
C LEU A 614 6.54 -2.90 -39.04
N GLN A 615 6.99 -3.66 -38.04
CA GLN A 615 6.37 -3.68 -36.69
C GLN A 615 6.39 -2.32 -35.96
N LYS A 616 7.25 -1.38 -36.37
CA LYS A 616 7.35 -0.02 -35.81
C LYS A 616 6.67 1.06 -36.66
N ALA A 617 6.27 0.75 -37.89
CA ALA A 617 5.54 1.67 -38.78
C ALA A 617 4.05 1.76 -38.40
N SER A 618 3.38 2.84 -38.84
CA SER A 618 1.94 3.04 -38.62
C SER A 618 1.09 2.00 -39.37
N LEU A 619 -0.21 1.92 -39.05
CA LEU A 619 -1.12 0.99 -39.75
C LEU A 619 -1.30 1.37 -41.23
N GLU A 620 -1.36 2.67 -41.52
CA GLU A 620 -1.56 3.20 -42.88
C GLU A 620 -0.36 2.90 -43.78
N ASP A 621 0.87 3.04 -43.25
CA ASP A 621 2.10 2.73 -43.99
C ASP A 621 2.24 1.23 -44.32
N ARG A 622 1.69 0.35 -43.46
CA ARG A 622 1.66 -1.10 -43.72
C ARG A 622 0.68 -1.43 -44.84
N LEU A 623 -0.53 -0.87 -44.81
CA LEU A 623 -1.55 -1.12 -45.83
C LEU A 623 -1.09 -0.67 -47.22
N LYS A 624 -0.46 0.51 -47.35
CA LYS A 624 0.13 0.99 -48.62
C LYS A 624 1.21 0.06 -49.20
N LEU A 625 1.96 -0.63 -48.33
CA LEU A 625 2.95 -1.63 -48.74
C LEU A 625 2.31 -2.98 -49.10
N GLU A 626 1.17 -3.33 -48.50
CA GLU A 626 0.43 -4.57 -48.78
C GLU A 626 -0.44 -4.48 -50.05
N GLU A 627 -0.97 -3.30 -50.41
CA GLU A 627 -1.70 -3.06 -51.66
C GLU A 627 -0.92 -3.43 -52.92
N HIS A 628 0.42 -3.42 -52.85
CA HIS A 628 1.32 -3.77 -53.96
C HIS A 628 1.64 -5.28 -54.04
N SER A 629 1.22 -6.09 -53.05
CA SER A 629 1.46 -7.54 -53.00
C SER A 629 0.15 -8.32 -52.92
N GLY A 630 -0.42 -8.65 -54.09
CA GLY A 630 -1.78 -9.18 -54.25
C GLY A 630 -2.09 -10.58 -53.66
N THR A 631 -1.22 -11.17 -52.85
CA THR A 631 -1.42 -12.48 -52.20
C THR A 631 -0.66 -12.60 -50.88
N SER A 632 -1.37 -12.63 -49.76
CA SER A 632 -0.80 -12.76 -48.42
C SER A 632 -0.70 -14.23 -47.98
N HIS A 633 0.48 -14.83 -48.04
CA HIS A 633 0.77 -16.09 -47.34
C HIS A 633 1.38 -15.80 -45.95
N MET A 634 0.55 -15.85 -44.90
CA MET A 634 1.05 -15.83 -43.52
C MET A 634 1.59 -17.22 -43.14
N VAL A 635 2.92 -17.36 -43.17
CA VAL A 635 3.62 -18.57 -42.69
C VAL A 635 4.12 -18.31 -41.27
N ASP A 636 3.32 -18.72 -40.28
CA ASP A 636 3.79 -18.86 -38.90
C ASP A 636 4.46 -20.22 -38.71
N THR A 637 5.75 -20.19 -38.39
CA THR A 637 6.57 -21.38 -38.14
C THR A 637 6.44 -21.83 -36.68
N ALA A 638 5.31 -22.45 -36.36
CA ALA A 638 5.13 -23.23 -35.14
C ALA A 638 4.68 -24.66 -35.54
N VAL A 639 5.43 -25.67 -35.09
CA VAL A 639 5.18 -27.07 -35.47
C VAL A 639 3.89 -27.56 -34.80
N GLY A 640 2.83 -27.79 -35.60
CA GLY A 640 1.63 -28.51 -35.16
C GLY A 640 0.26 -27.87 -35.44
N SER A 641 0.17 -26.65 -35.95
CA SER A 641 -1.13 -25.99 -36.21
C SER A 641 -1.73 -26.30 -37.59
N LYS A 642 -2.98 -26.77 -37.64
CA LYS A 642 -3.78 -26.84 -38.89
C LYS A 642 -4.07 -25.42 -39.42
N GLN A 643 -3.90 -25.22 -40.71
CA GLN A 643 -4.24 -23.96 -41.39
C GLN A 643 -5.69 -23.97 -41.91
N LEU A 644 -6.33 -22.80 -41.85
CA LEU A 644 -7.57 -22.48 -42.56
C LEU A 644 -7.31 -21.26 -43.45
N SER A 645 -7.68 -21.33 -44.72
CA SER A 645 -7.56 -20.25 -45.68
C SER A 645 -8.92 -19.59 -45.93
N PHE A 646 -8.97 -18.27 -45.82
CA PHE A 646 -10.17 -17.47 -46.12
C PHE A 646 -9.91 -16.61 -47.35
N THR A 647 -10.74 -16.74 -48.38
CA THR A 647 -10.71 -15.90 -49.59
C THR A 647 -11.77 -14.81 -49.48
N LEU A 648 -11.35 -13.59 -49.16
CA LEU A 648 -12.24 -12.42 -49.15
C LEU A 648 -12.51 -11.96 -50.60
N LYS A 649 -13.69 -12.29 -51.14
CA LYS A 649 -14.19 -11.64 -52.36
C LYS A 649 -14.60 -10.19 -52.03
N LYS A 650 -13.99 -9.23 -52.73
CA LYS A 650 -14.34 -7.80 -52.61
C LYS A 650 -15.72 -7.56 -53.23
N VAL A 651 -16.73 -7.33 -52.39
CA VAL A 651 -18.06 -6.88 -52.83
C VAL A 651 -18.11 -5.36 -52.72
N ASN A 652 -18.34 -4.67 -53.84
CA ASN A 652 -18.49 -3.22 -53.86
C ASN A 652 -19.90 -2.84 -53.35
N CYS A 653 -20.06 -2.69 -52.05
CA CYS A 653 -21.27 -2.11 -51.46
C CYS A 653 -21.22 -0.58 -51.57
N VAL A 654 -22.04 -0.01 -52.44
CA VAL A 654 -22.32 1.43 -52.51
C VAL A 654 -23.14 1.82 -51.27
N PHE A 655 -22.57 2.62 -50.37
CA PHE A 655 -23.31 3.20 -49.25
C PHE A 655 -24.06 4.46 -49.69
N THR A 656 -25.37 4.33 -49.90
CA THR A 656 -26.29 5.47 -50.01
C THR A 656 -26.51 6.09 -48.63
N ILE A 657 -26.08 7.33 -48.45
CA ILE A 657 -26.33 8.11 -47.23
C ILE A 657 -27.74 8.68 -47.31
N LEU A 658 -28.68 8.08 -46.58
CA LEU A 658 -30.02 8.62 -46.36
C LEU A 658 -29.98 9.57 -45.15
N PHE A 659 -29.95 10.87 -45.42
CA PHE A 659 -30.38 11.87 -44.44
C PHE A 659 -31.90 11.78 -44.31
N LEU A 660 -32.39 11.64 -43.07
CA LEU A 660 -33.77 11.91 -42.71
C LEU A 660 -33.79 13.13 -41.78
N GLN A 661 -34.79 13.97 -42.00
CA GLN A 661 -34.95 15.33 -41.49
C GLN A 661 -35.99 15.36 -40.37
#